data_AF-A0A8J9WRK2-F1
#
_entry.id   AF-A0A8J9WRK2-F1
#
_cell.length_a   1.000
_cell.length_b   1.000
_cell.length_c   1.000
_cell.angle_alpha   90.00
_cell.angle_beta   90.00
_cell.angle_gamma   90.00
#
_symmetry.space_group_name_H-M   'P 1'
#
loop_
_entity.id
_entity.type
_entity.pdbx_description
1 polymer ?
#
loop_
_entity_poly.entity_id
_entity_poly.type
_entity_poly.pdbx_seq_one_letter_code
_entity_poly.pdbx_strand_id
1 'polypeptide(L)'
;MATEEWIKRAIQNGKLYEDLPPRVRSVLPVSEWKLKVKEHCIQRGLSYDDSLANTSCQEQEYYEDLLRYYRYNYRLFPYHLSDYVCRVLRVTPFRYYCDLLFTVMREEKSYDQIPNFTAADIVRHVGIGRNEYIATMNKCKAKKLLWRMNKAVVKEHLPTEPQDVVKQPWWIAHVVNLGEVEFRSLAPTELAACTEAARPGGVRLRDADMALIDQLHRRGLIYLEVPIRPDDHVSIPPLEGFVSNRDSERNEDKADPIEIILYAVFVATSARASVAELADILQVELPKLQAAISIACRLGFATRLPNPAEDEEYLNIPNMSLDFDLDSEQLDLTPTAMRASSLGYGIASLAAEEIDDGHSGQGIALVVDAEVTSYLMMGALSPGLKRHSVTLFEGGRVTGAEVISELIFELDASVEAASGFEGEMQRLAGYARALATSLRCIRASGGARPIELLRKESLAGLAPAAAARVLSHAYVAVVPIAPLPYPPLPLAPNRPGPTNFGPTAEAATPWVQLALYTAMRSGPVSVVFVCGQRLWRLPPQLLQCTHALLWPWNMDAVRAHVVPVCWSPFLLFMQDMQNRECKNPTASNMSWIFMYADDIALVAETQEALQEALAIIDRVFIQWGMHINIRKTQILCLQSGTQTGDSSEQFWLRGQPLEQVQMFKYLGSICSADMSMQPEIASRLSRAGGAYHKLSRLKVWKDKNISVKIKVILYKVIVQSTLLYGCETWAVTNEDIRKLEVFQMRCLRRILGISLLERIPNAVTRAQCDIPEVANLIRYRRLRYLGHVARMGDTRLPLQFMFGTISGTGTRGRPMKSWNDYVRDDLEAIGLPYNWRRKCKNRDEWRAAIKVLLDVPSP
;
A
#
# COMPACT_ATOMS: atom_id res chain seq x y z
N MET A 1 -11.29 -10.45 28.27
CA MET A 1 -10.39 -9.34 27.88
C MET A 1 -9.47 -8.94 29.04
N ALA A 2 -9.95 -8.36 30.15
CA ALA A 2 -9.08 -7.94 31.27
C ALA A 2 -8.24 -9.07 31.92
N THR A 3 -8.72 -10.31 31.92
CA THR A 3 -8.01 -11.47 32.49
C THR A 3 -6.87 -11.99 31.60
N GLU A 4 -6.98 -11.90 30.27
CA GLU A 4 -5.93 -12.39 29.34
C GLU A 4 -4.74 -11.43 29.26
N GLU A 5 -4.99 -10.13 29.20
CA GLU A 5 -3.90 -9.13 29.25
C GLU A 5 -3.13 -9.19 30.56
N TRP A 6 -3.84 -9.46 31.66
CA TRP A 6 -3.20 -9.64 32.96
C TRP A 6 -2.33 -10.90 32.99
N ILE A 7 -2.79 -12.02 32.44
CA ILE A 7 -1.99 -13.25 32.29
C ILE A 7 -0.74 -12.97 31.44
N LYS A 8 -0.87 -12.29 30.30
CA LYS A 8 0.28 -11.88 29.46
C LYS A 8 1.28 -11.05 30.27
N ARG A 9 0.84 -10.05 31.04
CA ARG A 9 1.71 -9.23 31.90
C ARG A 9 2.34 -10.03 33.04
N ALA A 10 1.64 -11.00 33.61
CA ALA A 10 2.19 -11.84 34.67
C ALA A 10 3.36 -12.69 34.15
N ILE A 11 3.22 -13.26 32.95
CA ILE A 11 4.29 -14.01 32.27
C ILE A 11 5.47 -13.09 31.92
N GLN A 12 5.21 -11.90 31.37
CA GLN A 12 6.25 -10.91 31.04
C GLN A 12 7.06 -10.46 32.25
N ASN A 13 6.41 -10.39 33.42
CA ASN A 13 7.06 -10.00 34.69
C ASN A 13 7.69 -11.20 35.42
N GLY A 14 7.76 -12.38 34.81
CA GLY A 14 8.43 -13.54 35.42
C GLY A 14 7.70 -14.15 36.62
N LYS A 15 6.40 -13.93 36.80
CA LYS A 15 5.66 -14.46 37.96
C LYS A 15 5.43 -15.96 37.86
N LEU A 16 5.55 -16.68 38.99
CA LEU A 16 5.20 -18.10 39.06
C LEU A 16 3.67 -18.29 39.18
N TYR A 17 3.20 -19.51 38.89
CA TYR A 17 1.77 -19.84 38.99
C TYR A 17 1.22 -19.61 40.41
N GLU A 18 2.04 -19.86 41.42
CA GLU A 18 1.67 -19.72 42.84
C GLU A 18 1.43 -18.27 43.25
N ASP A 19 2.12 -17.33 42.59
CA ASP A 19 2.03 -15.88 42.82
C ASP A 19 0.81 -15.25 42.14
N LEU A 20 0.02 -16.03 41.40
CA LEU A 20 -1.17 -15.53 40.73
C LEU A 20 -2.31 -15.31 41.75
N PRO A 21 -3.11 -14.23 41.59
CA PRO A 21 -4.25 -13.96 42.45
C PRO A 21 -5.19 -15.18 42.53
N PRO A 22 -5.77 -15.49 43.71
CA PRO A 22 -6.62 -16.66 43.89
C PRO A 22 -7.79 -16.73 42.90
N ARG A 23 -8.36 -15.57 42.52
CA ARG A 23 -9.43 -15.44 41.53
C ARG A 23 -9.01 -15.82 40.10
N VAL A 24 -7.72 -15.74 39.77
CA VAL A 24 -7.17 -16.13 38.47
C VAL A 24 -6.85 -17.63 38.47
N ARG A 25 -6.26 -18.14 39.58
CA ARG A 25 -6.01 -19.58 39.75
C ARG A 25 -7.28 -20.44 39.75
N SER A 26 -8.42 -19.89 40.18
CA SER A 26 -9.71 -20.61 40.12
C SER A 26 -10.27 -20.77 38.71
N VAL A 27 -9.78 -19.99 37.74
CA VAL A 27 -10.28 -19.98 36.34
C VAL A 27 -9.22 -20.54 35.38
N LEU A 28 -7.93 -20.44 35.73
CA LEU A 28 -6.81 -20.89 34.90
C LEU A 28 -6.15 -22.14 35.51
N PRO A 29 -6.36 -23.34 34.94
CA PRO A 29 -5.69 -24.54 35.40
C PRO A 29 -4.17 -24.47 35.15
N VAL A 30 -3.39 -25.16 35.98
CA VAL A 30 -1.91 -25.17 35.92
C VAL A 30 -1.40 -25.61 34.53
N SER A 31 -2.07 -26.58 33.90
CA SER A 31 -1.72 -27.06 32.56
C SER A 31 -1.87 -25.98 31.49
N GLU A 32 -2.94 -25.18 31.56
CA GLU A 32 -3.16 -24.06 30.63
C GLU A 32 -2.17 -22.91 30.89
N TRP A 33 -1.80 -22.66 32.15
CA TRP A 33 -0.74 -21.70 32.47
C TRP A 33 0.61 -22.13 31.87
N LYS A 34 1.03 -23.38 32.08
CA LYS A 34 2.28 -23.92 31.52
C LYS A 34 2.30 -23.83 30.00
N LEU A 35 1.17 -24.13 29.34
CA LEU A 35 1.03 -23.98 27.89
C LEU A 35 1.21 -22.52 27.44
N LYS A 36 0.54 -21.57 28.11
CA LYS A 36 0.64 -20.14 27.79
C LYS A 36 2.04 -19.57 28.05
N VAL A 37 2.73 -20.03 29.10
CA VAL A 37 4.13 -19.68 29.36
C VAL A 37 5.03 -20.20 28.23
N LYS A 38 4.89 -21.48 27.86
CA LYS A 38 5.65 -22.09 26.76
C LYS A 38 5.43 -21.34 25.44
N GLU A 39 4.17 -21.09 25.07
CA GLU A 39 3.82 -20.34 23.86
C GLU A 39 4.41 -18.93 23.86
N HIS A 40 4.35 -18.21 24.98
CA HIS A 40 4.92 -16.87 25.10
C HIS A 40 6.44 -16.86 24.93
N CYS A 41 7.15 -17.78 25.60
CA CYS A 41 8.61 -17.88 25.50
C CYS A 41 9.06 -18.24 24.08
N ILE A 42 8.35 -19.17 23.42
CA ILE A 42 8.59 -19.54 22.00
C ILE A 42 8.35 -18.34 21.07
N GLN A 43 7.22 -17.64 21.23
CA GLN A 43 6.89 -16.45 20.41
C GLN A 43 7.95 -15.35 20.55
N ARG A 44 8.57 -15.24 21.73
CA ARG A 44 9.63 -14.26 22.02
C ARG A 44 11.04 -14.78 21.74
N GLY A 45 11.21 -16.06 21.44
CA GLY A 45 12.52 -16.66 21.14
C GLY A 45 13.47 -16.68 22.34
N LEU A 46 12.97 -16.84 23.56
CA LEU A 46 13.79 -16.81 24.77
C LEU A 46 14.57 -18.12 24.96
N SER A 47 15.73 -18.04 25.59
CA SER A 47 16.51 -19.20 26.05
C SER A 47 15.71 -19.99 27.11
N TYR A 48 15.86 -21.32 27.13
CA TYR A 48 15.16 -22.17 28.09
C TYR A 48 15.58 -21.87 29.54
N ASP A 49 16.88 -21.72 29.79
CA ASP A 49 17.43 -21.51 31.13
C ASP A 49 17.06 -20.14 31.71
N ASP A 50 17.06 -19.10 30.86
CA ASP A 50 16.78 -17.72 31.25
C ASP A 50 15.28 -17.37 31.27
N SER A 51 14.39 -18.34 31.04
CA SER A 51 12.95 -18.10 30.93
C SER A 51 12.11 -19.03 31.79
N LEU A 52 10.83 -18.66 31.97
CA LEU A 52 9.85 -19.48 32.69
C LEU A 52 9.52 -20.81 31.98
N ALA A 53 10.07 -21.06 30.78
CA ALA A 53 9.90 -22.32 30.06
C ALA A 53 10.41 -23.52 30.86
N ASN A 54 11.47 -23.34 31.66
CA ASN A 54 12.05 -24.38 32.52
C ASN A 54 11.11 -24.92 33.62
N THR A 55 10.06 -24.17 33.97
CA THR A 55 9.02 -24.61 34.90
C THR A 55 7.87 -25.36 34.21
N SER A 56 7.80 -25.25 32.88
CA SER A 56 6.62 -25.59 32.08
C SER A 56 6.78 -26.87 31.28
N CYS A 57 7.94 -27.13 30.70
CA CYS A 57 8.23 -28.30 29.86
C CYS A 57 9.69 -28.73 29.96
N GLN A 58 10.06 -29.84 29.30
CA GLN A 58 11.46 -30.26 29.20
C GLN A 58 12.21 -29.43 28.15
N GLU A 59 13.52 -29.30 28.31
CA GLU A 59 14.38 -28.49 27.43
C GLU A 59 14.35 -28.94 25.97
N GLN A 60 14.48 -30.25 25.71
CA GLN A 60 14.40 -30.80 24.35
C GLN A 60 13.02 -30.53 23.70
N GLU A 61 11.93 -30.75 24.45
CA GLU A 61 10.56 -30.49 23.97
C GLU A 61 10.38 -29.01 23.60
N TYR A 62 10.91 -28.11 24.43
CA TYR A 62 10.83 -26.67 24.22
C TYR A 62 11.46 -26.25 22.89
N TYR A 63 12.71 -26.65 22.65
CA TYR A 63 13.42 -26.23 21.44
C TYR A 63 12.88 -26.92 20.17
N GLU A 64 12.38 -28.16 20.27
CA GLU A 64 11.68 -28.80 19.15
C GLU A 64 10.40 -28.06 18.76
N ASP A 65 9.59 -27.66 19.75
CA ASP A 65 8.38 -26.86 19.52
C ASP A 65 8.71 -25.45 19.03
N LEU A 66 9.79 -24.84 19.52
CA LEU A 66 10.31 -23.57 19.04
C LEU A 66 10.64 -23.64 17.54
N LEU A 67 11.41 -24.66 17.11
CA LEU A 67 11.75 -24.84 15.70
C LEU A 67 10.53 -25.17 14.82
N ARG A 68 9.51 -25.86 15.35
CA ARG A 68 8.23 -26.05 14.64
C ARG A 68 7.50 -24.73 14.45
N TYR A 69 7.41 -23.91 15.50
CA TYR A 69 6.78 -22.59 15.45
C TYR A 69 7.51 -21.65 14.47
N TYR A 70 8.84 -21.61 14.52
CA TYR A 70 9.67 -20.77 13.66
C TYR A 70 9.48 -21.12 12.17
N ARG A 71 9.50 -22.42 11.82
CA ARG A 71 9.23 -22.88 10.44
C ARG A 71 7.81 -22.55 9.96
N TYR A 72 6.82 -22.69 10.82
CA TYR A 72 5.42 -22.41 10.47
C TYR A 72 5.18 -20.92 10.20
N ASN A 73 5.90 -20.04 10.91
CA ASN A 73 5.79 -18.58 10.78
C ASN A 73 6.91 -17.96 9.92
N TYR A 74 7.68 -18.76 9.18
CA TYR A 74 8.74 -18.31 8.27
C TYR A 74 9.84 -17.46 8.91
N ARG A 75 10.13 -17.72 10.20
CA ARG A 75 11.15 -16.97 10.95
C ARG A 75 12.56 -17.37 10.56
N LEU A 76 13.50 -16.46 10.80
CA LEU A 76 14.92 -16.69 10.64
C LEU A 76 15.39 -17.82 11.57
N PHE A 77 16.42 -18.57 11.16
CA PHE A 77 17.06 -19.55 12.03
C PHE A 77 17.53 -18.89 13.35
N PRO A 78 17.27 -19.50 14.53
CA PRO A 78 17.58 -18.89 15.82
C PRO A 78 19.08 -18.98 16.16
N TYR A 79 19.90 -18.16 15.51
CA TYR A 79 21.36 -18.17 15.71
C TYR A 79 21.80 -17.86 17.14
N HIS A 80 21.03 -17.07 17.89
CA HIS A 80 21.27 -16.80 19.31
C HIS A 80 21.07 -18.01 20.22
N LEU A 81 20.41 -19.06 19.72
CA LEU A 81 20.21 -20.34 20.40
C LEU A 81 21.03 -21.46 19.72
N SER A 82 22.01 -21.09 18.89
CA SER A 82 22.77 -22.05 18.08
C SER A 82 23.57 -23.03 18.90
N ASP A 83 24.03 -22.68 20.11
CA ASP A 83 24.73 -23.64 20.98
C ASP A 83 23.83 -24.86 21.24
N TYR A 84 22.62 -24.70 21.78
CA TYR A 84 21.73 -25.85 21.98
C TYR A 84 21.21 -26.45 20.66
N VAL A 85 20.78 -25.61 19.72
CA VAL A 85 20.11 -26.06 18.47
C VAL A 85 21.07 -26.84 17.56
N CYS A 86 22.30 -26.36 17.37
CA CYS A 86 23.29 -27.04 16.53
C CYS A 86 24.00 -28.15 17.30
N ARG A 87 24.43 -27.90 18.54
CA ARG A 87 25.25 -28.86 19.30
C ARG A 87 24.45 -30.05 19.82
N VAL A 88 23.27 -29.80 20.40
CA VAL A 88 22.44 -30.82 21.06
C VAL A 88 21.41 -31.39 20.10
N LEU A 89 20.56 -30.54 19.49
CA LEU A 89 19.52 -31.02 18.58
C LEU A 89 20.04 -31.42 17.19
N ARG A 90 21.30 -31.10 16.86
CA ARG A 90 21.93 -31.38 15.56
C ARG A 90 21.15 -30.84 14.37
N VAL A 91 20.50 -29.68 14.54
CA VAL A 91 19.78 -29.00 13.45
C VAL A 91 20.67 -27.89 12.87
N THR A 92 21.11 -28.07 11.63
CA THR A 92 21.88 -27.06 10.90
C THR A 92 20.95 -26.02 10.24
N PRO A 93 21.43 -24.79 9.98
CA PRO A 93 20.66 -23.79 9.23
C PRO A 93 20.19 -24.31 7.86
N PHE A 94 21.06 -25.02 7.14
CA PHE A 94 20.72 -25.67 5.88
C PHE A 94 19.51 -26.60 5.99
N ARG A 95 19.53 -27.53 6.96
CA ARG A 95 18.43 -28.47 7.17
C ARG A 95 17.14 -27.75 7.58
N TYR A 96 17.25 -26.75 8.44
CA TYR A 96 16.13 -25.91 8.85
C TYR A 96 15.45 -25.23 7.65
N TYR A 97 16.24 -24.59 6.76
CA TYR A 97 15.70 -23.89 5.60
C TYR A 97 15.17 -24.83 4.52
N CYS A 98 15.76 -26.00 4.32
CA CYS A 98 15.20 -27.04 3.46
C CYS A 98 13.81 -27.50 3.97
N ASP A 99 13.65 -27.70 5.27
CA ASP A 99 12.35 -28.06 5.87
C ASP A 99 11.33 -26.90 5.80
N LEU A 100 11.78 -25.66 5.94
CA LEU A 100 10.96 -24.45 5.78
C LEU A 100 10.46 -24.35 4.34
N LEU A 101 11.35 -24.37 3.34
CA LEU A 101 10.99 -24.35 1.92
C LEU A 101 10.07 -25.50 1.54
N PHE A 102 10.34 -26.70 2.04
CA PHE A 102 9.46 -27.85 1.87
C PHE A 102 8.04 -27.55 2.36
N THR A 103 7.90 -26.90 3.51
CA THR A 103 6.60 -26.51 4.08
C THR A 103 5.89 -25.48 3.20
N VAL A 104 6.58 -24.43 2.76
CA VAL A 104 6.02 -23.38 1.86
C VAL A 104 5.57 -23.98 0.52
N MET A 105 6.41 -24.80 -0.11
CA MET A 105 6.10 -25.47 -1.38
C MET A 105 4.94 -26.47 -1.24
N ARG A 106 4.92 -27.26 -0.16
CA ARG A 106 3.84 -28.23 0.12
C ARG A 106 2.47 -27.53 0.26
N GLU A 107 2.46 -26.33 0.84
CA GLU A 107 1.26 -25.50 1.00
C GLU A 107 0.92 -24.65 -0.23
N GLU A 108 1.75 -24.68 -1.27
CA GLU A 108 1.62 -23.87 -2.49
C GLU A 108 1.56 -22.35 -2.22
N LYS A 109 2.27 -21.88 -1.19
CA LYS A 109 2.35 -20.45 -0.86
C LYS A 109 3.36 -19.73 -1.75
N SER A 110 3.20 -18.41 -1.87
CA SER A 110 4.14 -17.56 -2.63
C SER A 110 5.46 -17.41 -1.86
N TYR A 111 6.58 -17.38 -2.58
CA TYR A 111 7.90 -17.06 -2.00
C TYR A 111 7.88 -15.68 -1.33
N ASP A 112 7.10 -14.74 -1.88
CA ASP A 112 6.95 -13.37 -1.38
C ASP A 112 6.31 -13.27 0.03
N GLN A 113 5.85 -14.39 0.62
CA GLN A 113 5.39 -14.44 2.02
C GLN A 113 6.52 -14.67 3.03
N ILE A 114 7.73 -15.01 2.56
CA ILE A 114 8.89 -15.24 3.41
C ILE A 114 9.51 -13.87 3.75
N PRO A 115 9.77 -13.57 5.05
CA PRO A 115 10.48 -12.36 5.45
C PRO A 115 11.86 -12.25 4.82
N ASN A 116 12.34 -11.04 4.57
CA ASN A 116 13.55 -10.82 3.76
C ASN A 116 14.82 -11.37 4.38
N PHE A 117 15.01 -11.21 5.69
CA PHE A 117 16.18 -11.78 6.36
C PHE A 117 16.18 -13.30 6.25
N THR A 118 15.01 -13.93 6.39
CA THR A 118 14.83 -15.37 6.15
C THR A 118 15.13 -15.73 4.70
N ALA A 119 14.64 -14.97 3.73
CA ALA A 119 14.88 -15.20 2.31
C ALA A 119 16.37 -15.06 1.94
N ALA A 120 17.06 -14.05 2.47
CA ALA A 120 18.49 -13.85 2.28
C ALA A 120 19.31 -15.03 2.81
N ASP A 121 18.96 -15.54 4.00
CA ASP A 121 19.65 -16.69 4.58
C ASP A 121 19.32 -18.01 3.87
N ILE A 122 18.10 -18.15 3.32
CA ILE A 122 17.73 -19.28 2.44
C ILE A 122 18.61 -19.29 1.19
N VAL A 123 18.77 -18.14 0.51
CA VAL A 123 19.64 -18.03 -0.67
C VAL A 123 21.07 -18.40 -0.30
N ARG A 124 21.56 -17.91 0.84
CA ARG A 124 22.93 -18.18 1.30
C ARG A 124 23.23 -19.65 1.60
N HIS A 125 22.33 -20.36 2.27
CA HIS A 125 22.57 -21.77 2.66
C HIS A 125 22.07 -22.77 1.63
N VAL A 126 20.94 -22.49 0.96
CA VAL A 126 20.26 -23.43 0.06
C VAL A 126 20.44 -23.03 -1.41
N GLY A 127 20.68 -21.76 -1.72
CA GLY A 127 20.81 -21.29 -3.11
C GLY A 127 19.48 -21.17 -3.85
N ILE A 128 18.35 -21.11 -3.15
CA ILE A 128 17.02 -20.98 -3.76
C ILE A 128 16.49 -19.57 -3.50
N GLY A 129 16.61 -18.71 -4.52
CA GLY A 129 15.93 -17.43 -4.60
C GLY A 129 14.51 -17.56 -5.13
N ARG A 130 13.90 -16.41 -5.41
CA ARG A 130 12.52 -16.32 -5.90
C ARG A 130 12.31 -17.04 -7.23
N ASN A 131 13.25 -16.87 -8.17
CA ASN A 131 13.16 -17.43 -9.51
C ASN A 131 13.38 -18.95 -9.49
N GLU A 132 14.36 -19.42 -8.71
CA GLU A 132 14.65 -20.83 -8.49
C GLU A 132 13.47 -21.53 -7.80
N TYR A 133 12.81 -20.86 -6.84
CA TYR A 133 11.61 -21.36 -6.20
C TYR A 133 10.49 -21.57 -7.22
N ILE A 134 10.22 -20.57 -8.07
CA ILE A 134 9.19 -20.65 -9.11
C ILE A 134 9.52 -21.77 -10.11
N ALA A 135 10.79 -21.87 -10.54
CA ALA A 135 11.24 -22.91 -11.45
C ALA A 135 11.07 -24.31 -10.84
N THR A 136 11.47 -24.49 -9.58
CA THR A 136 11.32 -25.75 -8.84
C THR A 136 9.84 -26.11 -8.66
N MET A 137 9.00 -25.15 -8.28
CA MET A 137 7.56 -25.36 -8.14
C MET A 137 6.90 -25.75 -9.47
N ASN A 138 7.32 -25.15 -10.58
CA ASN A 138 6.84 -25.49 -11.92
C ASN A 138 7.27 -26.92 -12.34
N LYS A 139 8.52 -27.32 -12.03
CA LYS A 139 9.01 -28.69 -12.24
C LYS A 139 8.19 -29.72 -11.44
N CYS A 140 7.90 -29.43 -10.16
CA CYS A 140 7.05 -30.28 -9.33
C CYS A 140 5.62 -30.39 -9.89
N LYS A 141 5.02 -29.26 -10.31
CA LYS A 141 3.67 -29.23 -10.90
C LYS A 141 3.56 -29.92 -12.26
N ALA A 142 4.65 -30.01 -13.02
CA ALA A 142 4.68 -30.70 -14.31
C ALA A 142 4.40 -32.20 -14.17
N LYS A 143 4.82 -32.84 -13.06
CA LYS A 143 4.52 -34.24 -12.72
C LYS A 143 3.13 -34.36 -12.06
N LYS A 144 2.06 -33.97 -12.78
CA LYS A 144 0.67 -33.80 -12.27
C LYS A 144 0.10 -34.99 -11.47
N LEU A 145 0.48 -36.23 -11.78
CA LEU A 145 -0.01 -37.42 -11.09
C LEU A 145 0.69 -37.62 -9.73
N LEU A 146 2.03 -37.53 -9.72
CA LEU A 146 2.86 -37.69 -8.53
C LEU A 146 2.71 -36.52 -7.55
N TRP A 147 2.61 -35.28 -8.03
CA TRP A 147 2.40 -34.09 -7.18
C TRP A 147 1.10 -34.13 -6.38
N ARG A 148 0.03 -34.68 -6.98
CA ARG A 148 -1.28 -34.82 -6.33
C ARG A 148 -1.34 -35.98 -5.33
N MET A 149 -0.54 -37.03 -5.54
CA MET A 149 -0.52 -38.22 -4.68
C MET A 149 0.52 -38.11 -3.56
N ASN A 150 1.65 -37.47 -3.81
CA ASN A 150 2.74 -37.35 -2.85
C ASN A 150 3.44 -35.99 -2.98
N LYS A 151 3.09 -35.06 -2.08
CA LYS A 151 3.76 -33.76 -1.98
C LYS A 151 5.21 -33.86 -1.48
N ALA A 152 5.67 -35.04 -1.02
CA ALA A 152 7.05 -35.27 -0.59
C ALA A 152 8.07 -35.25 -1.75
N VAL A 153 7.61 -35.33 -3.01
CA VAL A 153 8.46 -35.22 -4.22
C VAL A 153 9.24 -33.91 -4.28
N VAL A 154 8.79 -32.87 -3.56
CA VAL A 154 9.56 -31.62 -3.41
C VAL A 154 10.93 -31.87 -2.79
N LYS A 155 11.06 -32.82 -1.85
CA LYS A 155 12.35 -33.13 -1.22
C LYS A 155 13.40 -33.63 -2.21
N GLU A 156 12.97 -34.25 -3.31
CA GLU A 156 13.88 -34.70 -4.38
C GLU A 156 14.44 -33.55 -5.22
N HIS A 157 13.79 -32.38 -5.19
CA HIS A 157 14.19 -31.20 -5.97
C HIS A 157 14.87 -30.14 -5.11
N LEU A 158 14.94 -30.34 -3.79
CA LEU A 158 15.73 -29.51 -2.89
C LEU A 158 17.18 -30.01 -2.86
N PRO A 159 18.17 -29.11 -2.70
CA PRO A 159 19.57 -29.48 -2.55
C PRO A 159 19.79 -30.46 -1.39
N THR A 160 20.74 -31.37 -1.58
CA THR A 160 21.17 -32.34 -0.56
C THR A 160 22.38 -31.86 0.25
N GLU A 161 23.15 -30.93 -0.31
CA GLU A 161 24.34 -30.35 0.30
C GLU A 161 24.19 -28.83 0.43
N PRO A 162 24.74 -28.21 1.49
CA PRO A 162 24.72 -26.77 1.68
C PRO A 162 25.62 -26.06 0.67
N GLN A 163 25.26 -24.83 0.33
CA GLN A 163 26.15 -23.95 -0.44
C GLN A 163 27.36 -23.50 0.39
N ASP A 164 28.45 -23.15 -0.30
CA ASP A 164 29.65 -22.64 0.33
C ASP A 164 29.40 -21.21 0.83
N VAL A 165 29.35 -21.09 2.15
CA VAL A 165 29.16 -19.82 2.84
C VAL A 165 30.49 -19.06 2.89
N VAL A 166 30.47 -17.76 2.54
CA VAL A 166 31.60 -16.84 2.77
C VAL A 166 31.85 -16.72 4.27
N LYS A 167 33.05 -17.11 4.71
CA LYS A 167 33.48 -17.13 6.11
C LYS A 167 34.54 -16.05 6.34
N GLN A 168 34.52 -15.41 7.50
CA GLN A 168 35.54 -14.43 7.87
C GLN A 168 36.57 -15.04 8.84
N PRO A 169 37.85 -14.63 8.80
CA PRO A 169 38.92 -15.23 9.61
C PRO A 169 38.69 -15.15 11.14
N TRP A 170 37.94 -14.15 11.59
CA TRP A 170 37.65 -13.92 13.01
C TRP A 170 36.45 -14.74 13.53
N TRP A 171 35.74 -15.46 12.66
CA TRP A 171 34.65 -16.35 13.09
C TRP A 171 35.21 -17.53 13.88
N ILE A 172 34.36 -18.16 14.67
CA ILE A 172 34.71 -19.27 15.53
C ILE A 172 33.94 -20.51 15.08
N ALA A 173 34.63 -21.64 14.94
CA ALA A 173 34.02 -22.94 14.70
C ALA A 173 33.90 -23.72 16.01
N HIS A 174 32.71 -24.27 16.25
CA HIS A 174 32.42 -25.14 17.39
C HIS A 174 32.01 -26.52 16.88
N VAL A 175 32.44 -27.55 17.59
CA VAL A 175 32.03 -28.93 17.29
C VAL A 175 30.62 -29.21 17.86
N VAL A 176 29.83 -29.97 17.12
CA VAL A 176 28.55 -30.50 17.61
C VAL A 176 28.76 -31.80 18.41
N ASN A 177 27.74 -32.29 19.13
CA ASN A 177 27.88 -33.51 19.94
C ASN A 177 27.95 -34.78 19.07
N LEU A 178 29.15 -35.17 18.62
CA LEU A 178 29.42 -36.31 17.73
C LEU A 178 28.85 -37.64 18.23
N GLY A 179 28.19 -38.39 17.34
CA GLY A 179 27.77 -39.76 17.63
C GLY A 179 28.94 -40.74 17.53
N GLU A 180 28.80 -41.93 18.12
CA GLU A 180 29.87 -42.95 18.16
C GLU A 180 30.33 -43.39 16.76
N VAL A 181 29.40 -43.53 15.81
CA VAL A 181 29.69 -43.91 14.43
C VAL A 181 30.41 -42.80 13.68
N GLU A 182 29.98 -41.55 13.86
CA GLU A 182 30.59 -40.39 13.22
C GLU A 182 32.02 -40.20 13.73
N PHE A 183 32.22 -40.29 15.04
CA PHE A 183 33.54 -40.17 15.67
C PHE A 183 34.53 -41.19 15.14
N ARG A 184 34.11 -42.46 14.94
CA ARG A 184 34.95 -43.52 14.36
C ARG A 184 35.28 -43.34 12.88
N SER A 185 34.48 -42.56 12.16
CA SER A 185 34.64 -42.33 10.72
C SER A 185 35.54 -41.13 10.37
N LEU A 186 36.00 -40.36 11.38
CA LEU A 186 36.83 -39.18 11.17
C LEU A 186 38.26 -39.56 10.80
N ALA A 187 38.82 -38.85 9.81
CA ALA A 187 40.25 -38.92 9.51
C ALA A 187 41.08 -38.32 10.67
N PRO A 188 42.36 -38.67 10.84
CA PRO A 188 43.20 -38.13 11.92
C PRO A 188 43.29 -36.60 11.94
N THR A 189 43.32 -35.96 10.77
CA THR A 189 43.34 -34.49 10.62
C THR A 189 41.99 -33.86 11.00
N GLU A 190 40.88 -34.47 10.58
CA GLU A 190 39.52 -34.05 10.98
C GLU A 190 39.32 -34.18 12.49
N LEU A 191 39.80 -35.27 13.09
CA LEU A 191 39.72 -35.51 14.53
C LEU A 191 40.49 -34.46 15.32
N ALA A 192 41.70 -34.09 14.85
CA ALA A 192 42.49 -33.02 15.47
C ALA A 192 41.75 -31.68 15.43
N ALA A 193 41.16 -31.31 14.28
CA ALA A 193 40.38 -30.08 14.15
C ALA A 193 39.10 -30.09 14.99
N CYS A 194 38.37 -31.21 15.04
CA CYS A 194 37.21 -31.38 15.90
C CYS A 194 37.56 -31.28 17.38
N THR A 195 38.73 -31.80 17.79
CA THR A 195 39.22 -31.72 19.17
C THR A 195 39.58 -30.28 19.54
N GLU A 196 40.18 -29.54 18.61
CA GLU A 196 40.46 -28.11 18.79
C GLU A 196 39.17 -27.29 18.91
N ALA A 197 38.20 -27.54 18.02
CA ALA A 197 36.88 -26.91 18.03
C ALA A 197 36.00 -27.33 19.23
N ALA A 198 36.36 -28.40 19.95
CA ALA A 198 35.69 -28.85 21.17
C ALA A 198 36.10 -28.05 22.42
N ARG A 199 37.19 -27.27 22.35
CA ARG A 199 37.65 -26.47 23.48
C ARG A 199 36.64 -25.38 23.84
N PRO A 200 36.59 -24.96 25.12
CA PRO A 200 35.79 -23.80 25.52
C PRO A 200 36.19 -22.57 24.69
N GLY A 201 35.22 -21.97 23.98
CA GLY A 201 35.45 -20.84 23.08
C GLY A 201 35.80 -21.20 21.63
N GLY A 202 35.81 -22.49 21.27
CA GLY A 202 35.96 -22.97 19.88
C GLY A 202 37.32 -22.65 19.25
N VAL A 203 37.42 -22.81 17.92
CA VAL A 203 38.62 -22.49 17.14
C VAL A 203 38.35 -21.34 16.19
N ARG A 204 39.23 -20.31 16.18
CA ARG A 204 39.12 -19.21 15.22
C ARG A 204 39.49 -19.69 13.83
N LEU A 205 38.76 -19.24 12.81
CA LEU A 205 39.00 -19.67 11.44
C LEU A 205 40.38 -19.29 10.91
N ARG A 206 40.95 -18.16 11.37
CA ARG A 206 42.32 -17.75 11.03
C ARG A 206 43.40 -18.74 11.50
N ASP A 207 43.12 -19.48 12.57
CA ASP A 207 44.05 -20.39 13.23
C ASP A 207 43.83 -21.85 12.75
N ALA A 208 42.93 -22.06 11.78
CA ALA A 208 42.51 -23.37 11.28
C ALA A 208 42.68 -23.49 9.75
N ASP A 209 42.77 -24.72 9.27
CA ASP A 209 42.77 -25.01 7.83
C ASP A 209 41.36 -24.80 7.25
N MET A 210 41.20 -23.76 6.42
CA MET A 210 39.92 -23.38 5.81
C MET A 210 39.31 -24.50 4.95
N ALA A 211 40.11 -25.31 4.26
CA ALA A 211 39.60 -26.41 3.44
C ALA A 211 38.98 -27.51 4.32
N LEU A 212 39.60 -27.77 5.47
CA LEU A 212 39.11 -28.71 6.45
C LEU A 212 37.83 -28.21 7.14
N ILE A 213 37.78 -26.92 7.48
CA ILE A 213 36.58 -26.27 8.03
C ILE A 213 35.41 -26.36 7.05
N ASP A 214 35.62 -26.10 5.77
CA ASP A 214 34.57 -26.20 4.75
C ASP A 214 34.02 -27.63 4.65
N GLN A 215 34.91 -28.63 4.65
CA GLN A 215 34.52 -30.05 4.66
C GLN A 215 33.71 -30.43 5.89
N LEU A 216 34.16 -30.03 7.09
CA LEU A 216 33.46 -30.31 8.34
C LEU A 216 32.10 -29.59 8.41
N HIS A 217 32.02 -28.36 7.88
CA HIS A 217 30.78 -27.58 7.81
C HIS A 217 29.77 -28.22 6.86
N ARG A 218 30.18 -28.66 5.66
CA ARG A 218 29.29 -29.36 4.71
C ARG A 218 28.73 -30.66 5.29
N ARG A 219 29.52 -31.38 6.09
CA ARG A 219 29.09 -32.59 6.81
C ARG A 219 28.22 -32.31 8.04
N GLY A 220 28.05 -31.04 8.42
CA GLY A 220 27.27 -30.64 9.60
C GLY A 220 27.90 -31.04 10.94
N LEU A 221 29.22 -31.20 10.98
CA LEU A 221 29.98 -31.59 12.18
C LEU A 221 30.48 -30.40 13.00
N ILE A 222 30.40 -29.20 12.42
CA ILE A 222 30.70 -27.95 13.11
C ILE A 222 29.59 -26.94 12.83
N TYR A 223 29.44 -25.98 13.74
CA TYR A 223 28.65 -24.79 13.52
C TYR A 223 29.51 -23.55 13.74
N LEU A 224 29.13 -22.44 13.09
CA LEU A 224 29.91 -21.21 13.09
C LEU A 224 29.29 -20.20 14.06
N GLU A 225 30.10 -19.69 14.97
CA GLU A 225 29.82 -18.53 15.81
C GLU A 225 30.45 -17.27 15.21
N VAL A 226 29.70 -16.16 15.22
CA VAL A 226 30.14 -14.85 14.77
C VAL A 226 30.15 -13.96 16.02
N PRO A 227 31.28 -13.91 16.75
CA PRO A 227 31.37 -13.26 18.05
C PRO A 227 31.36 -11.73 17.89
N ILE A 228 30.46 -11.04 18.58
CA ILE A 228 30.39 -9.58 18.61
C ILE A 228 30.73 -9.11 20.02
N ARG A 229 31.79 -8.32 20.18
CA ARG A 229 32.21 -7.74 21.46
C ARG A 229 31.45 -6.44 21.74
N PRO A 230 31.33 -6.03 23.03
CA PRO A 230 30.70 -4.75 23.37
C PRO A 230 31.41 -3.54 22.74
N ASP A 231 32.73 -3.59 22.61
CA ASP A 231 33.55 -2.50 22.06
C ASP A 231 33.69 -2.53 20.53
N ASP A 232 33.08 -3.52 19.87
CA ASP A 232 33.14 -3.62 18.41
C ASP A 232 32.40 -2.46 17.75
N HIS A 233 32.88 -2.07 16.57
CA HIS A 233 32.24 -1.07 15.72
C HIS A 233 31.78 -1.75 14.43
N VAL A 234 30.64 -1.32 13.91
CA VAL A 234 29.99 -1.99 12.78
C VAL A 234 29.55 -0.97 11.75
N SER A 235 29.84 -1.26 10.48
CA SER A 235 29.42 -0.49 9.32
C SER A 235 28.37 -1.26 8.53
N ILE A 236 27.40 -0.54 7.96
CA ILE A 236 26.34 -1.11 7.13
C ILE A 236 26.53 -0.58 5.70
N PRO A 237 26.81 -1.46 4.72
CA PRO A 237 26.93 -1.05 3.33
C PRO A 237 25.56 -0.62 2.76
N PRO A 238 25.54 0.08 1.60
CA PRO A 238 24.30 0.38 0.89
C PRO A 238 23.49 -0.90 0.63
N LEU A 239 22.22 -0.92 1.04
CA LEU A 239 21.33 -2.10 0.94
C LEU A 239 20.77 -2.27 -0.48
N GLU A 240 21.64 -2.42 -1.47
CA GLU A 240 21.24 -2.65 -2.87
C GLU A 240 20.45 -3.96 -3.00
N GLY A 241 19.29 -3.94 -3.67
CA GLY A 241 18.46 -5.12 -3.90
C GLY A 241 17.61 -5.61 -2.71
N PHE A 242 17.76 -5.04 -1.52
CA PHE A 242 16.91 -5.34 -0.36
C PHE A 242 15.62 -4.51 -0.43
N VAL A 243 14.44 -5.11 -0.25
CA VAL A 243 13.16 -4.39 -0.22
C VAL A 243 12.35 -4.81 0.99
N SER A 244 12.37 -4.08 2.10
CA SER A 244 11.75 -4.44 3.38
C SER A 244 10.26 -4.76 3.23
N ASN A 245 9.90 -6.03 3.41
CA ASN A 245 8.51 -6.48 3.48
C ASN A 245 7.94 -6.29 4.90
N ARG A 246 8.10 -5.07 5.44
CA ARG A 246 7.69 -4.72 6.81
C ARG A 246 6.17 -4.69 6.95
N ASP A 247 5.58 -5.85 7.24
CA ASP A 247 4.15 -5.98 7.61
C ASP A 247 3.87 -5.61 9.09
N SER A 248 4.82 -4.95 9.77
CA SER A 248 4.79 -4.76 11.23
C SER A 248 3.67 -3.86 11.75
N GLU A 249 2.98 -3.10 10.90
CA GLU A 249 1.87 -2.25 11.34
C GLU A 249 0.56 -3.03 11.59
N ARG A 250 0.45 -4.29 11.15
CA ARG A 250 -0.83 -5.03 11.23
C ARG A 250 -0.97 -6.01 12.40
N ASN A 251 0.11 -6.45 13.08
CA ASN A 251 0.04 -7.33 14.26
C ASN A 251 1.38 -7.38 15.06
N GLU A 252 1.53 -6.56 16.11
CA GLU A 252 2.69 -6.60 17.03
C GLU A 252 2.94 -7.99 17.64
N ASP A 253 1.87 -8.77 17.89
CA ASP A 253 1.94 -10.09 18.53
C ASP A 253 2.59 -11.19 17.64
N LYS A 254 2.78 -10.95 16.33
CA LYS A 254 3.35 -11.95 15.40
C LYS A 254 4.76 -11.63 14.89
N ALA A 255 5.21 -10.39 15.05
CA ALA A 255 6.51 -9.94 14.57
C ALA A 255 7.67 -10.69 15.27
N ASP A 256 8.73 -10.98 14.53
CA ASP A 256 9.94 -11.59 15.09
C ASP A 256 10.73 -10.52 15.89
N PRO A 257 10.98 -10.73 17.20
CA PRO A 257 11.72 -9.77 18.02
C PRO A 257 13.12 -9.45 17.49
N ILE A 258 13.82 -10.43 16.90
CA ILE A 258 15.18 -10.21 16.38
C ILE A 258 15.13 -9.37 15.11
N GLU A 259 14.15 -9.61 14.25
CA GLU A 259 13.93 -8.82 13.04
C GLU A 259 13.65 -7.34 13.37
N ILE A 260 12.89 -7.07 14.43
CA ILE A 260 12.67 -5.71 14.93
C ILE A 260 14.01 -5.06 15.34
N ILE A 261 14.87 -5.79 16.05
CA ILE A 261 16.19 -5.29 16.47
C ILE A 261 17.10 -5.09 15.26
N LEU A 262 17.09 -5.99 14.27
CA LEU A 262 17.86 -5.86 13.03
C LEU A 262 17.51 -4.57 12.27
N TYR A 263 16.21 -4.29 12.10
CA TYR A 263 15.79 -3.03 11.49
C TYR A 263 16.18 -1.82 12.35
N ALA A 264 16.10 -1.91 13.68
CA ALA A 264 16.55 -0.84 14.58
C ALA A 264 18.07 -0.60 14.46
N VAL A 265 18.86 -1.66 14.32
CA VAL A 265 20.32 -1.60 14.08
C VAL A 265 20.61 -0.86 12.78
N PHE A 266 19.88 -1.12 11.70
CA PHE A 266 20.10 -0.45 10.41
C PHE A 266 19.95 1.08 10.50
N VAL A 267 18.97 1.53 11.29
CA VAL A 267 18.68 2.94 11.52
C VAL A 267 19.67 3.58 12.50
N ALA A 268 20.02 2.89 13.58
CA ALA A 268 20.72 3.48 14.72
C ALA A 268 22.25 3.30 14.71
N THR A 269 22.79 2.36 13.92
CA THR A 269 24.25 2.12 13.86
C THR A 269 24.99 3.40 13.56
N SER A 270 26.23 3.54 13.98
CA SER A 270 27.11 4.59 13.49
C SER A 270 28.49 3.95 13.46
N ALA A 271 29.32 4.28 12.47
CA ALA A 271 30.71 3.81 12.45
C ALA A 271 31.50 4.23 13.71
N ARG A 272 30.95 5.15 14.51
CA ARG A 272 31.52 5.70 15.74
C ARG A 272 30.96 5.12 17.04
N ALA A 273 29.81 4.43 16.97
CA ALA A 273 29.16 3.89 18.16
C ALA A 273 29.62 2.45 18.35
N SER A 274 30.12 2.16 19.55
CA SER A 274 30.36 0.78 19.97
C SER A 274 29.02 0.04 20.09
N VAL A 275 29.07 -1.29 20.04
CA VAL A 275 27.87 -2.12 20.26
C VAL A 275 27.23 -1.87 21.63
N ALA A 276 28.04 -1.62 22.67
CA ALA A 276 27.57 -1.25 24.00
C ALA A 276 26.76 0.06 24.00
N GLU A 277 27.31 1.12 23.41
CA GLU A 277 26.63 2.41 23.30
C GLU A 277 25.34 2.28 22.47
N LEU A 278 25.37 1.47 21.40
CA LEU A 278 24.19 1.22 20.58
C LEU A 278 23.07 0.51 21.36
N ALA A 279 23.42 -0.39 22.29
CA ALA A 279 22.46 -1.05 23.19
C ALA A 279 21.78 -0.04 24.12
N ASP A 280 22.56 0.88 24.69
CA ASP A 280 22.04 1.95 25.56
C ASP A 280 21.17 2.94 24.78
N ILE A 281 21.56 3.29 23.56
CA ILE A 281 20.78 4.16 22.66
C ILE A 281 19.42 3.52 22.36
N LEU A 282 19.40 2.25 21.96
CA LEU A 282 18.20 1.52 21.59
C LEU A 282 17.37 1.04 22.80
N GLN A 283 17.95 1.02 24.00
CA GLN A 283 17.36 0.42 25.22
C GLN A 283 17.01 -1.05 25.00
N VAL A 284 17.94 -1.77 24.39
CA VAL A 284 17.87 -3.21 24.16
C VAL A 284 18.96 -3.86 25.01
N GLU A 285 18.67 -4.99 25.62
CA GLU A 285 19.68 -5.76 26.37
C GLU A 285 20.87 -6.10 25.47
N LEU A 286 22.09 -5.84 25.95
CA LEU A 286 23.32 -6.02 25.20
C LEU A 286 23.44 -7.40 24.49
N PRO A 287 23.13 -8.54 25.14
CA PRO A 287 23.20 -9.85 24.46
C PRO A 287 22.25 -9.98 23.27
N LYS A 288 21.06 -9.38 23.34
CA LYS A 288 20.07 -9.40 22.24
C LYS A 288 20.54 -8.55 21.07
N LEU A 289 21.19 -7.41 21.34
CA LEU A 289 21.77 -6.58 20.30
C LEU A 289 22.98 -7.26 19.64
N GLN A 290 23.88 -7.85 20.42
CA GLN A 290 25.02 -8.61 19.91
C GLN A 290 24.56 -9.76 19.00
N ALA A 291 23.49 -10.47 19.37
CA ALA A 291 22.90 -11.51 18.54
C ALA A 291 22.35 -10.97 17.21
N ALA A 292 21.63 -9.85 17.22
CA ALA A 292 21.13 -9.22 15.99
C ALA A 292 22.28 -8.75 15.09
N ILE A 293 23.31 -8.10 15.64
CA ILE A 293 24.49 -7.68 14.88
C ILE A 293 25.26 -8.89 14.33
N SER A 294 25.40 -9.96 15.12
CA SER A 294 25.99 -11.22 14.67
C SER A 294 25.25 -11.76 13.44
N ILE A 295 23.92 -11.71 13.44
CA ILE A 295 23.09 -12.09 12.29
C ILE A 295 23.29 -11.14 11.11
N ALA A 296 23.30 -9.83 11.31
CA ALA A 296 23.54 -8.87 10.23
C ALA A 296 24.91 -9.11 9.55
N CYS A 297 25.96 -9.35 10.35
CA CYS A 297 27.30 -9.69 9.86
C CYS A 297 27.33 -11.01 9.11
N ARG A 298 26.61 -12.02 9.59
CA ARG A 298 26.47 -13.31 8.91
C ARG A 298 25.84 -13.13 7.54
N LEU A 299 24.75 -12.37 7.45
CA LEU A 299 23.99 -12.19 6.21
C LEU A 299 24.69 -11.25 5.20
N GLY A 300 25.79 -10.60 5.59
CA GLY A 300 26.48 -9.62 4.74
C GLY A 300 25.85 -8.23 4.76
N PHE A 301 24.86 -7.99 5.62
CA PHE A 301 24.24 -6.67 5.80
C PHE A 301 25.04 -5.76 6.74
N ALA A 302 26.06 -6.27 7.41
CA ALA A 302 26.91 -5.50 8.30
C ALA A 302 28.36 -6.02 8.23
N THR A 303 29.32 -5.13 8.39
CA THR A 303 30.75 -5.45 8.44
C THR A 303 31.33 -4.92 9.73
N ARG A 304 31.99 -5.80 10.50
CA ARG A 304 32.77 -5.41 11.68
C ARG A 304 33.96 -4.57 11.22
N LEU A 305 34.10 -3.37 11.75
CA LEU A 305 35.25 -2.51 11.46
C LEU A 305 36.47 -3.04 12.21
N PRO A 306 37.64 -3.15 11.55
CA PRO A 306 38.86 -3.66 12.15
C PRO A 306 39.33 -2.73 13.28
N ASN A 307 39.83 -3.31 14.37
CA ASN A 307 40.39 -2.55 15.48
C ASN A 307 41.89 -2.33 15.19
N PRO A 308 42.38 -1.08 15.06
CA PRO A 308 43.78 -0.81 14.73
C PRO A 308 44.79 -1.37 15.75
N ALA A 309 44.35 -1.75 16.96
CA ALA A 309 45.20 -2.38 17.96
C ALA A 309 45.35 -3.92 17.82
N GLU A 310 44.48 -4.60 17.06
CA GLU A 310 44.48 -6.07 16.92
C GLU A 310 44.66 -6.57 15.47
N ASP A 311 44.38 -5.75 14.45
CA ASP A 311 44.22 -6.17 13.05
C ASP A 311 45.20 -5.45 12.08
N GLU A 312 46.52 -5.45 12.36
CA GLU A 312 47.54 -4.75 11.54
C GLU A 312 47.87 -5.39 10.17
N GLU A 313 47.35 -6.56 9.84
CA GLU A 313 47.55 -7.17 8.51
C GLU A 313 46.20 -7.48 7.85
N TYR A 314 46.12 -7.27 6.53
CA TYR A 314 44.98 -7.51 5.60
C TYR A 314 44.04 -6.32 5.28
N LEU A 315 44.60 -5.28 4.65
CA LEU A 315 43.86 -4.20 3.97
C LEU A 315 43.42 -4.53 2.52
N ASN A 316 43.37 -5.79 2.09
CA ASN A 316 43.00 -6.17 0.71
C ASN A 316 42.13 -7.43 0.63
N ILE A 317 40.91 -7.36 1.16
CA ILE A 317 39.85 -8.35 0.85
C ILE A 317 38.72 -7.57 0.16
N PRO A 318 38.21 -8.03 -1.00
CA PRO A 318 37.14 -7.32 -1.69
C PRO A 318 35.93 -7.18 -0.77
N ASN A 319 35.44 -5.94 -0.65
CA ASN A 319 34.16 -5.65 0.00
C ASN A 319 33.10 -6.58 -0.59
N MET A 320 32.25 -7.13 0.29
CA MET A 320 31.13 -7.98 -0.09
C MET A 320 30.14 -7.11 -0.89
N SER A 321 30.26 -7.08 -2.22
CA SER A 321 29.28 -6.43 -3.08
C SER A 321 28.01 -7.27 -3.10
N LEU A 322 26.88 -6.63 -2.83
CA LEU A 322 25.56 -7.26 -2.87
C LEU A 322 25.11 -7.35 -4.34
N ASP A 323 25.62 -8.33 -5.09
CA ASP A 323 25.03 -8.71 -6.38
C ASP A 323 23.82 -9.61 -6.11
N PHE A 324 22.67 -8.99 -5.80
CA PHE A 324 21.39 -9.67 -5.89
C PHE A 324 20.98 -9.72 -7.36
N ASP A 325 21.30 -10.82 -8.04
CA ASP A 325 20.73 -11.14 -9.35
C ASP A 325 19.21 -11.37 -9.24
N LEU A 326 18.46 -10.26 -9.33
CA LEU A 326 17.04 -10.25 -9.68
C LEU A 326 16.94 -9.63 -11.07
N ASP A 327 17.08 -10.48 -12.09
CA ASP A 327 16.89 -10.21 -13.52
C ASP A 327 16.28 -8.84 -13.85
N SER A 328 17.14 -7.84 -14.04
CA SER A 328 16.83 -6.68 -14.86
C SER A 328 17.31 -6.98 -16.27
N GLU A 329 16.37 -7.17 -17.19
CA GLU A 329 16.64 -7.35 -18.62
C GLU A 329 17.68 -6.32 -19.11
N GLN A 330 18.70 -6.85 -19.77
CA GLN A 330 19.79 -6.12 -20.42
C GLN A 330 19.23 -5.01 -21.34
N LEU A 331 19.66 -3.77 -21.10
CA LEU A 331 19.76 -2.75 -22.13
C LEU A 331 21.25 -2.47 -22.33
N ASP A 332 21.80 -3.10 -23.36
CA ASP A 332 23.10 -2.75 -23.92
C ASP A 332 23.11 -1.28 -24.34
N LEU A 333 23.81 -0.45 -23.57
CA LEU A 333 24.29 0.84 -24.04
C LEU A 333 25.77 0.95 -23.70
N THR A 334 26.59 0.55 -24.66
CA THR A 334 28.02 0.83 -24.68
C THR A 334 28.23 2.35 -24.74
N PRO A 335 28.98 2.97 -23.81
CA PRO A 335 29.42 4.33 -24.00
C PRO A 335 30.64 4.31 -24.92
N THR A 336 30.44 4.76 -26.15
CA THR A 336 31.51 5.09 -27.08
C THR A 336 32.41 6.14 -26.42
N ALA A 337 33.61 5.72 -26.03
CA ALA A 337 34.65 6.60 -25.54
C ALA A 337 34.97 7.67 -26.61
N MET A 338 34.79 8.94 -26.26
CA MET A 338 35.59 10.03 -26.80
C MET A 338 36.53 10.54 -25.72
N ARG A 339 37.82 10.51 -26.07
CA ARG A 339 38.98 10.75 -25.22
C ARG A 339 39.02 12.17 -24.65
N ALA A 340 39.22 12.22 -23.34
CA ALA A 340 40.32 12.87 -22.61
C ALA A 340 40.91 14.18 -23.16
N SER A 341 41.05 15.15 -22.26
CA SER A 341 42.35 15.78 -22.07
C SER A 341 42.59 16.24 -20.63
N SER A 342 43.69 15.73 -20.06
CA SER A 342 44.51 16.25 -18.94
C SER A 342 43.87 16.25 -17.53
N LEU A 343 44.50 15.81 -16.43
CA LEU A 343 45.87 15.39 -16.12
C LEU A 343 45.81 14.17 -15.18
N GLY A 344 46.78 13.27 -15.34
CA GLY A 344 47.02 12.17 -14.40
C GLY A 344 47.99 12.54 -13.30
N TYR A 345 47.74 12.01 -12.11
CA TYR A 345 48.67 11.51 -11.08
C TYR A 345 47.87 10.42 -10.37
N GLY A 346 48.28 9.15 -10.27
CA GLY A 346 49.58 8.71 -9.79
C GLY A 346 49.54 8.39 -8.29
N ILE A 347 48.62 7.50 -7.89
CA ILE A 347 48.83 6.35 -6.98
C ILE A 347 49.65 6.56 -5.68
N ALA A 348 48.94 6.28 -4.59
CA ALA A 348 49.36 5.74 -3.29
C ALA A 348 50.17 6.61 -2.32
N SER A 349 49.80 6.43 -1.05
CA SER A 349 50.49 6.85 0.17
C SER A 349 50.25 8.30 0.57
N LEU A 350 49.31 8.47 1.51
CA LEU A 350 49.47 9.25 2.74
C LEU A 350 48.24 8.98 3.61
N ALA A 351 48.30 7.86 4.34
CA ALA A 351 47.64 7.78 5.64
C ALA A 351 48.49 8.57 6.65
N ALA A 352 47.81 9.09 7.66
CA ALA A 352 48.30 9.66 8.92
C ALA A 352 48.46 11.18 9.03
N GLU A 353 47.95 11.66 10.19
CA GLU A 353 48.05 12.98 10.84
C GLU A 353 47.04 14.04 10.34
N GLU A 354 46.20 14.69 11.16
CA GLU A 354 46.31 15.17 12.55
C GLU A 354 44.92 15.15 13.24
N ILE A 355 44.75 14.56 14.43
CA ILE A 355 44.82 15.14 15.81
C ILE A 355 43.65 16.09 16.18
N ASP A 356 42.85 15.57 17.12
CA ASP A 356 42.20 16.17 18.30
C ASP A 356 41.63 17.60 18.25
N ASP A 357 40.31 17.68 18.40
CA ASP A 357 39.66 18.78 19.11
C ASP A 357 38.43 18.22 19.85
N GLY A 358 38.43 18.33 21.18
CA GLY A 358 37.35 17.88 22.04
C GLY A 358 35.99 18.43 21.58
N HIS A 359 35.06 17.52 21.29
CA HIS A 359 33.70 17.72 20.71
C HIS A 359 33.57 17.60 19.16
N SER A 360 34.60 17.14 18.44
CA SER A 360 34.68 17.13 16.96
C SER A 360 34.07 15.93 16.21
N GLY A 361 33.28 15.07 16.85
CA GLY A 361 32.84 13.79 16.24
C GLY A 361 31.41 13.72 15.69
N GLN A 362 30.59 14.77 15.79
CA GLN A 362 29.16 14.69 15.45
C GLN A 362 28.85 15.32 14.08
N GLY A 363 27.96 14.68 13.32
CA GLY A 363 27.60 15.09 11.95
C GLY A 363 26.47 16.11 11.87
N ILE A 364 26.10 16.47 10.64
CA ILE A 364 24.89 17.26 10.32
C ILE A 364 23.92 16.35 9.57
N ALA A 365 22.72 16.16 10.12
CA ALA A 365 21.66 15.39 9.47
C ALA A 365 20.76 16.31 8.63
N LEU A 366 20.61 16.01 7.35
CA LEU A 366 19.58 16.57 6.48
C LEU A 366 18.40 15.60 6.44
N VAL A 367 17.22 15.99 6.93
CA VAL A 367 16.07 15.08 7.09
C VAL A 367 15.04 15.26 5.98
N VAL A 368 14.65 14.15 5.37
CA VAL A 368 13.65 14.05 4.30
C VAL A 368 12.50 13.12 4.68
N ASP A 369 11.35 13.30 4.05
CA ASP A 369 10.14 12.50 4.28
C ASP A 369 9.93 11.42 3.20
N ALA A 370 8.88 10.61 3.38
CA ALA A 370 8.51 9.56 2.44
C ALA A 370 8.13 10.09 1.05
N GLU A 371 7.65 11.33 0.95
CA GLU A 371 7.26 11.94 -0.32
C GLU A 371 8.51 12.22 -1.17
N VAL A 372 9.51 12.88 -0.59
CA VAL A 372 10.83 13.06 -1.22
C VAL A 372 11.48 11.71 -1.54
N THR A 373 11.42 10.75 -0.61
CA THR A 373 12.01 9.41 -0.84
C THR A 373 11.34 8.69 -2.02
N SER A 374 10.01 8.78 -2.13
CA SER A 374 9.24 8.17 -3.23
C SER A 374 9.59 8.80 -4.58
N TYR A 375 9.88 10.11 -4.60
CA TYR A 375 10.31 10.80 -5.81
C TYR A 375 11.69 10.35 -6.27
N LEU A 376 12.63 10.16 -5.34
CA LEU A 376 13.96 9.64 -5.68
C LEU A 376 13.90 8.20 -6.22
N MET A 377 12.81 7.46 -5.96
CA MET A 377 12.57 6.12 -6.52
C MET A 377 11.96 6.13 -7.92
N MET A 378 11.52 7.28 -8.43
CA MET A 378 10.97 7.37 -9.79
C MET A 378 12.11 7.30 -10.81
N GLY A 379 12.38 6.10 -11.33
CA GLY A 379 13.46 5.83 -12.29
C GLY A 379 13.37 6.53 -13.65
N ALA A 380 12.40 7.42 -13.85
CA ALA A 380 12.23 8.20 -15.08
C ALA A 380 13.15 9.44 -15.14
N LEU A 381 13.82 9.81 -14.03
CA LEU A 381 14.59 11.06 -13.93
C LEU A 381 16.11 10.87 -14.03
N SER A 382 16.66 9.83 -13.40
CA SER A 382 18.04 9.37 -13.62
C SER A 382 18.25 7.93 -13.14
N PRO A 383 19.02 7.07 -13.83
CA PRO A 383 19.29 5.70 -13.40
C PRO A 383 20.04 5.61 -12.06
N GLY A 384 21.00 6.51 -11.80
CA GLY A 384 21.83 6.50 -10.57
C GLY A 384 21.06 6.91 -9.32
N LEU A 385 20.00 7.71 -9.46
CA LEU A 385 19.16 8.16 -8.35
C LEU A 385 18.44 7.01 -7.63
N LYS A 386 18.09 5.95 -8.36
CA LYS A 386 17.41 4.75 -7.82
C LYS A 386 18.26 4.07 -6.74
N ARG A 387 19.58 4.07 -6.89
CA ARG A 387 20.52 3.44 -5.94
C ARG A 387 20.49 4.14 -4.58
N HIS A 388 20.62 5.46 -4.60
CA HIS A 388 20.59 6.26 -3.38
C HIS A 388 19.20 6.27 -2.72
N SER A 389 18.13 6.19 -3.52
CA SER A 389 16.76 6.16 -2.99
C SER A 389 16.40 4.85 -2.33
N VAL A 390 16.84 3.71 -2.88
CA VAL A 390 16.71 2.40 -2.21
C VAL A 390 17.49 2.39 -0.90
N THR A 391 18.73 2.89 -0.90
CA THR A 391 19.55 2.99 0.32
C THR A 391 18.87 3.85 1.39
N LEU A 392 18.29 4.99 0.99
CA LEU A 392 17.55 5.88 1.88
C LEU A 392 16.22 5.25 2.35
N PHE A 393 15.53 4.51 1.49
CA PHE A 393 14.26 3.87 1.84
C PHE A 393 14.47 2.73 2.85
N GLU A 394 15.49 1.90 2.61
CA GLU A 394 15.75 0.66 3.34
C GLU A 394 16.68 0.85 4.54
N GLY A 395 17.84 1.47 4.31
CA GLY A 395 18.84 1.76 5.34
C GLY A 395 18.50 3.01 6.16
N GLY A 396 17.52 3.79 5.71
CA GLY A 396 17.04 4.99 6.38
C GLY A 396 17.97 6.18 6.30
N ARG A 397 19.16 6.04 5.69
CA ARG A 397 20.13 7.13 5.54
C ARG A 397 21.09 6.92 4.38
N VAL A 398 21.69 8.01 3.92
CA VAL A 398 22.81 8.03 2.97
C VAL A 398 23.98 8.76 3.63
N THR A 399 25.15 8.12 3.65
CA THR A 399 26.36 8.60 4.34
C THR A 399 27.57 8.53 3.41
N GLY A 400 28.60 9.33 3.69
CA GLY A 400 29.86 9.34 2.92
C GLY A 400 29.99 10.52 1.96
N ALA A 401 31.15 11.18 1.96
CA ALA A 401 31.38 12.41 1.18
C ALA A 401 31.33 12.17 -0.35
N GLU A 402 31.85 11.04 -0.82
CA GLU A 402 31.82 10.64 -2.23
C GLU A 402 30.39 10.30 -2.67
N VAL A 403 29.67 9.50 -1.88
CA VAL A 403 28.27 9.11 -2.12
C VAL A 403 27.34 10.32 -2.17
N ILE A 404 27.54 11.29 -1.26
CA ILE A 404 26.79 12.55 -1.28
C ILE A 404 27.14 13.40 -2.51
N SER A 405 28.39 13.34 -2.99
CA SER A 405 28.79 14.05 -4.21
C SER A 405 28.18 13.44 -5.46
N GLU A 406 28.14 12.11 -5.55
CA GLU A 406 27.44 11.35 -6.58
C GLU A 406 25.93 11.67 -6.56
N LEU A 407 25.31 11.68 -5.38
CA LEU A 407 23.90 12.05 -5.23
C LEU A 407 23.61 13.47 -5.72
N ILE A 408 24.47 14.45 -5.41
CA ILE A 408 24.32 15.83 -5.89
C ILE A 408 24.36 15.87 -7.43
N PHE A 409 25.30 15.14 -8.04
CA PHE A 409 25.43 15.06 -9.49
C PHE A 409 24.18 14.44 -10.15
N GLU A 410 23.69 13.34 -9.60
CA GLU A 410 22.47 12.67 -10.06
C GLU A 410 21.21 13.54 -9.90
N LEU A 411 21.14 14.33 -8.83
CA LEU A 411 20.05 15.29 -8.62
C LEU A 411 20.09 16.42 -9.65
N ASP A 412 21.27 16.91 -10.05
CA ASP A 412 21.37 17.93 -11.11
C ASP A 412 20.93 17.37 -12.47
N ALA A 413 21.41 16.18 -12.83
CA ALA A 413 21.00 15.50 -14.05
C ALA A 413 19.47 15.30 -14.11
N SER A 414 18.84 14.97 -12.97
CA SER A 414 17.39 14.83 -12.85
C SER A 414 16.62 16.14 -13.12
N VAL A 415 17.18 17.27 -12.68
CA VAL A 415 16.60 18.60 -12.87
C VAL A 415 16.69 19.04 -14.32
N GLU A 416 17.80 18.72 -14.99
CA GLU A 416 17.99 18.97 -16.43
C GLU A 416 17.03 18.13 -17.28
N ALA A 417 16.92 16.83 -16.99
CA ALA A 417 16.00 15.92 -17.67
C ALA A 417 14.53 16.35 -17.51
N ALA A 418 14.16 16.93 -16.36
CA ALA A 418 12.80 17.39 -16.08
C ALA A 418 12.44 18.74 -16.72
N SER A 419 13.39 19.47 -17.31
CA SER A 419 13.19 20.82 -17.86
C SER A 419 12.19 20.92 -19.02
N GLY A 420 11.84 19.77 -19.64
CA GLY A 420 10.86 19.67 -20.73
C GLY A 420 9.47 19.16 -20.33
N PHE A 421 9.22 18.88 -19.04
CA PHE A 421 7.97 18.27 -18.58
C PHE A 421 7.11 19.26 -17.78
N GLU A 422 5.80 19.25 -18.03
CA GLU A 422 4.81 20.07 -17.31
C GLU A 422 4.14 19.32 -16.14
N GLY A 423 3.53 20.07 -15.22
CA GLY A 423 2.65 19.52 -14.19
C GLY A 423 3.39 18.92 -12.99
N GLU A 424 3.11 17.66 -12.68
CA GLU A 424 3.65 17.00 -11.48
C GLU A 424 5.17 16.83 -11.56
N MET A 425 5.69 16.53 -12.74
CA MET A 425 7.13 16.32 -12.98
C MET A 425 7.97 17.59 -12.77
N GLN A 426 7.40 18.78 -13.04
CA GLN A 426 8.05 20.05 -12.75
C GLN A 426 8.14 20.36 -11.25
N ARG A 427 7.14 19.93 -10.46
CA ARG A 427 7.19 20.01 -8.99
C ARG A 427 8.27 19.09 -8.43
N LEU A 428 8.42 17.88 -9.00
CA LEU A 428 9.49 16.95 -8.64
C LEU A 428 10.89 17.55 -8.87
N ALA A 429 11.08 18.20 -10.02
CA ALA A 429 12.33 18.90 -10.33
C ALA A 429 12.65 20.01 -9.31
N GLY A 430 11.62 20.71 -8.82
CA GLY A 430 11.76 21.70 -7.75
C GLY A 430 12.30 21.10 -6.45
N TYR A 431 11.79 19.94 -6.02
CA TYR A 431 12.28 19.24 -4.83
C TYR A 431 13.71 18.74 -5.00
N ALA A 432 14.05 18.13 -6.15
CA ALA A 432 15.41 17.66 -6.44
C ALA A 432 16.41 18.83 -6.41
N ARG A 433 16.05 19.97 -7.00
CA ARG A 433 16.87 21.19 -6.97
C ARG A 433 17.06 21.73 -5.54
N ALA A 434 16.01 21.74 -4.73
CA ALA A 434 16.09 22.21 -3.34
C ALA A 434 16.99 21.30 -2.48
N LEU A 435 16.88 19.98 -2.65
CA LEU A 435 17.73 18.99 -1.98
C LEU A 435 19.21 19.17 -2.38
N ALA A 436 19.51 19.25 -3.67
CA ALA A 436 20.87 19.45 -4.17
C ALA A 436 21.49 20.77 -3.66
N THR A 437 20.71 21.86 -3.67
CA THR A 437 21.15 23.16 -3.17
C THR A 437 21.43 23.11 -1.67
N SER A 438 20.56 22.48 -0.88
CA SER A 438 20.72 22.34 0.57
C SER A 438 21.99 21.56 0.92
N LEU A 439 22.23 20.43 0.24
CA LEU A 439 23.45 19.62 0.42
C LEU A 439 24.71 20.44 0.09
N ARG A 440 24.72 21.22 -1.00
CA ARG A 440 25.86 22.10 -1.33
C ARG A 440 26.09 23.19 -0.30
N CYS A 441 25.03 23.87 0.15
CA CYS A 441 25.14 24.94 1.13
C CYS A 441 25.69 24.43 2.47
N ILE A 442 25.18 23.29 2.95
CA ILE A 442 25.65 22.68 4.18
C ILE A 442 27.10 22.20 4.01
N ARG A 443 27.48 21.66 2.84
CA ARG A 443 28.87 21.27 2.56
C ARG A 443 29.83 22.44 2.53
N ALA A 444 29.40 23.57 1.98
CA ALA A 444 30.20 24.80 1.95
C ALA A 444 30.34 25.44 3.35
N SER A 445 29.33 25.28 4.21
CA SER A 445 29.23 25.99 5.51
C SER A 445 29.59 25.11 6.71
N GLY A 446 29.56 23.79 6.58
CA GLY A 446 29.47 22.82 7.67
C GLY A 446 30.79 22.44 8.35
N GLY A 447 31.92 23.07 7.97
CA GLY A 447 33.26 22.65 8.41
C GLY A 447 33.57 21.20 8.01
N ALA A 448 34.68 20.63 8.46
CA ALA A 448 35.07 19.25 8.17
C ALA A 448 34.12 18.16 8.73
N ARG A 449 32.89 18.51 9.12
CA ARG A 449 31.91 17.59 9.71
C ARG A 449 31.20 16.77 8.62
N PRO A 450 30.92 15.48 8.86
CA PRO A 450 30.20 14.65 7.90
C PRO A 450 28.74 15.09 7.78
N ILE A 451 28.22 15.02 6.56
CA ILE A 451 26.82 15.30 6.24
C ILE A 451 26.13 13.98 5.91
N GLU A 452 24.98 13.74 6.52
CA GLU A 452 24.17 12.55 6.29
C GLU A 452 22.75 12.95 5.85
N LEU A 453 22.20 12.25 4.86
CA LEU A 453 20.80 12.38 4.49
C LEU A 453 20.00 11.32 5.26
N LEU A 454 18.99 11.71 6.03
CA LEU A 454 18.22 10.82 6.90
C LEU A 454 16.74 10.81 6.49
N ARG A 455 16.17 9.61 6.35
CA ARG A 455 14.74 9.41 6.13
C ARG A 455 14.00 9.43 7.46
N LYS A 456 13.01 10.30 7.56
CA LYS A 456 12.22 10.48 8.78
C LYS A 456 11.47 9.21 9.21
N GLU A 457 10.85 8.48 8.28
CA GLU A 457 10.04 7.30 8.60
C GLU A 457 10.88 6.15 9.16
N SER A 458 12.18 6.13 8.88
CA SER A 458 13.10 5.16 9.46
C SER A 458 13.24 5.34 10.97
N LEU A 459 13.09 6.56 11.48
CA LEU A 459 13.03 6.83 12.93
C LEU A 459 11.68 6.45 13.56
N ALA A 460 10.60 6.36 12.77
CA ALA A 460 9.27 6.03 13.28
C ALA A 460 9.18 4.56 13.75
N GLY A 461 10.11 3.71 13.33
CA GLY A 461 10.24 2.34 13.82
C GLY A 461 10.82 2.22 15.23
N LEU A 462 11.35 3.31 15.79
CA LEU A 462 11.94 3.37 17.13
C LEU A 462 10.99 4.03 18.12
N ALA A 463 11.08 3.67 19.39
CA ALA A 463 10.41 4.43 20.45
C ALA A 463 10.90 5.90 20.42
N PRO A 464 10.04 6.91 20.67
CA PRO A 464 10.43 8.32 20.57
C PRO A 464 11.68 8.69 21.38
N ALA A 465 11.84 8.10 22.57
CA ALA A 465 13.02 8.30 23.40
C ALA A 465 14.30 7.70 22.79
N ALA A 466 14.21 6.55 22.11
CA ALA A 466 15.34 5.93 21.43
C ALA A 466 15.75 6.72 20.19
N ALA A 467 14.78 7.14 19.37
CA ALA A 467 15.06 8.02 18.23
C ALA A 467 15.69 9.36 18.66
N ALA A 468 15.26 9.94 19.79
CA ALA A 468 15.90 11.15 20.34
C ALA A 468 17.38 10.92 20.71
N ARG A 469 17.70 9.77 21.32
CA ARG A 469 19.08 9.41 21.67
C ARG A 469 19.93 9.14 20.44
N VAL A 470 19.40 8.44 19.43
CA VAL A 470 20.10 8.23 18.14
C VAL A 470 20.50 9.58 17.55
N LEU A 471 19.55 10.52 17.49
CA LEU A 471 19.81 11.85 16.94
C LEU A 471 20.83 12.64 17.77
N SER A 472 20.75 12.56 19.10
CA SER A 472 21.64 13.28 20.02
C SER A 472 23.05 12.72 20.10
N HIS A 473 23.20 11.42 19.83
CA HIS A 473 24.50 10.78 19.76
C HIS A 473 25.20 11.10 18.43
N ALA A 474 24.48 10.98 17.31
CA ALA A 474 25.07 11.05 15.97
C ALA A 474 25.28 12.48 15.43
N TYR A 475 24.44 13.44 15.84
CA TYR A 475 24.38 14.76 15.19
C TYR A 475 24.51 15.94 16.15
N VAL A 476 25.18 17.00 15.70
CA VAL A 476 25.17 18.32 16.35
C VAL A 476 23.94 19.11 15.92
N ALA A 477 23.56 18.94 14.66
CA ALA A 477 22.53 19.71 14.00
C ALA A 477 21.66 18.82 13.12
N VAL A 478 20.37 19.09 13.14
CA VAL A 478 19.37 18.43 12.29
C VAL A 478 18.67 19.50 11.47
N VAL A 479 18.61 19.29 10.16
CA VAL A 479 18.05 20.23 9.18
C VAL A 479 16.95 19.50 8.40
N PRO A 480 15.68 19.61 8.80
CA PRO A 480 14.58 19.13 7.98
C PRO A 480 14.39 20.02 6.74
N ILE A 481 14.32 19.41 5.54
CA ILE A 481 14.17 20.13 4.26
C ILE A 481 12.75 20.68 4.06
N ALA A 482 11.77 20.01 4.67
CA ALA A 482 10.35 20.36 4.59
C ALA A 482 9.72 20.29 5.98
N PRO A 483 8.57 20.96 6.21
CA PRO A 483 7.77 20.71 7.41
C PRO A 483 7.41 19.23 7.47
N LEU A 484 8.07 18.49 8.36
CA LEU A 484 7.93 17.05 8.43
C LEU A 484 6.50 16.69 8.89
N PRO A 485 5.84 15.69 8.26
CA PRO A 485 4.53 15.20 8.69
C PRO A 485 4.50 14.81 10.17
N TYR A 486 3.32 14.60 10.78
CA TYR A 486 3.23 13.97 12.10
C TYR A 486 3.65 12.48 12.03
N PRO A 487 4.30 11.90 13.06
CA PRO A 487 4.79 12.53 14.30
C PRO A 487 6.02 13.41 14.06
N PRO A 488 6.21 14.51 14.83
CA PRO A 488 7.42 15.33 14.76
C PRO A 488 8.68 14.51 15.04
N LEU A 489 9.83 15.03 14.61
CA LEU A 489 11.11 14.53 15.13
C LEU A 489 11.07 14.61 16.66
N PRO A 490 11.57 13.59 17.38
CA PRO A 490 11.52 13.52 18.85
C PRO A 490 12.57 14.42 19.50
N LEU A 491 12.71 15.64 18.99
CA LEU A 491 13.61 16.68 19.45
C LEU A 491 12.76 17.70 20.21
N ALA A 492 13.02 17.85 21.51
CA ALA A 492 12.37 18.86 22.32
C ALA A 492 13.29 20.08 22.44
N PRO A 493 12.79 21.32 22.28
CA PRO A 493 13.62 22.53 22.39
C PRO A 493 14.28 22.70 23.77
N ASN A 494 13.77 22.01 24.80
CA ASN A 494 14.25 22.10 26.19
C ASN A 494 15.00 20.84 26.66
N ARG A 495 15.46 19.96 25.76
CA ARG A 495 16.28 18.80 26.11
C ARG A 495 17.68 18.91 25.49
N PRO A 496 18.73 18.43 26.17
CA PRO A 496 20.04 18.29 25.54
C PRO A 496 19.91 17.36 24.33
N GLY A 497 20.37 17.82 23.16
CA GLY A 497 20.21 17.15 21.87
C GLY A 497 20.67 18.03 20.71
N PRO A 498 20.54 17.57 19.45
CA PRO A 498 21.00 18.32 18.30
C PRO A 498 20.17 19.59 18.11
N THR A 499 20.83 20.64 17.66
CA THR A 499 20.15 21.90 17.30
C THR A 499 19.32 21.68 16.04
N ASN A 500 18.01 21.91 16.12
CA ASN A 500 17.12 21.81 14.96
C ASN A 500 17.10 23.16 14.20
N PHE A 501 17.60 23.17 12.97
CA PHE A 501 17.72 24.37 12.12
C PHE A 501 16.63 24.47 11.04
N GLY A 502 15.59 23.64 11.10
CA GLY A 502 14.48 23.70 10.16
C GLY A 502 13.12 23.80 10.85
N PRO A 503 12.03 23.86 10.07
CA PRO A 503 10.69 24.05 10.62
C PRO A 503 10.37 22.90 11.60
N THR A 504 10.08 23.25 12.86
CA THR A 504 9.47 22.28 13.78
C THR A 504 8.08 21.92 13.27
N ALA A 505 7.48 20.81 13.73
CA ALA A 505 6.07 20.56 13.42
C ALA A 505 5.18 21.74 13.84
N GLU A 506 5.58 22.50 14.86
CA GLU A 506 4.90 23.75 15.24
C GLU A 506 5.09 24.88 14.22
N ALA A 507 6.23 24.97 13.53
CA ALA A 507 6.48 25.97 12.49
C ALA A 507 5.59 25.79 11.26
N ALA A 508 5.09 24.57 11.02
CA ALA A 508 4.08 24.28 10.01
C ALA A 508 2.65 24.58 10.48
N THR A 509 2.45 24.94 11.76
CA THR A 509 1.12 25.24 12.26
C THR A 509 0.61 26.54 11.65
N PRO A 510 -0.69 26.60 11.33
CA PRO A 510 -1.31 27.84 10.88
C PRO A 510 -1.15 28.98 11.90
N TRP A 511 -0.96 28.65 13.18
CA TRP A 511 -0.77 29.62 14.27
C TRP A 511 0.58 30.33 14.22
N VAL A 512 1.67 29.59 14.01
CA VAL A 512 3.01 30.20 13.86
C VAL A 512 3.08 31.01 12.57
N GLN A 513 2.48 30.54 11.47
CA GLN A 513 2.37 31.32 10.23
C GLN A 513 1.59 32.63 10.44
N LEU A 514 0.44 32.58 11.12
CA LEU A 514 -0.34 33.75 11.50
C LEU A 514 0.45 34.73 12.37
N ALA A 515 1.18 34.22 13.36
CA ALA A 515 2.02 35.02 14.23
C ALA A 515 3.14 35.73 13.44
N LEU A 516 3.79 35.02 12.52
CA LEU A 516 4.82 35.58 11.63
C LEU A 516 4.25 36.65 10.69
N TYR A 517 3.08 36.41 10.07
CA TYR A 517 2.43 37.41 9.22
C TYR A 517 2.06 38.67 9.99
N THR A 518 1.61 38.50 11.24
CA THR A 518 1.27 39.61 12.13
C THR A 518 2.53 40.38 12.54
N ALA A 519 3.60 39.67 12.92
CA ALA A 519 4.87 40.28 13.34
C ALA A 519 5.56 41.03 12.21
N MET A 520 5.61 40.45 11.00
CA MET A 520 6.21 41.08 9.82
C MET A 520 5.29 42.10 9.15
N ARG A 521 4.02 42.22 9.59
CA ARG A 521 2.95 42.98 8.93
C ARG A 521 2.85 42.67 7.43
N SER A 522 3.19 41.45 7.05
CA SER A 522 3.24 40.98 5.67
C SER A 522 2.74 39.55 5.62
N GLY A 523 1.68 39.28 4.86
CA GLY A 523 1.12 37.95 4.73
C GLY A 523 -0.27 37.95 4.09
N PRO A 524 -0.78 36.76 3.71
CA PRO A 524 -2.11 36.61 3.15
C PRO A 524 -3.20 37.00 4.17
N VAL A 525 -4.31 37.55 3.66
CA VAL A 525 -5.49 37.83 4.46
C VAL A 525 -5.97 36.53 5.11
N SER A 526 -6.00 36.51 6.44
CA SER A 526 -6.32 35.31 7.22
C SER A 526 -7.55 35.55 8.08
N VAL A 527 -8.50 34.61 8.07
CA VAL A 527 -9.78 34.70 8.79
C VAL A 527 -10.05 33.39 9.52
N VAL A 528 -10.49 33.47 10.77
CA VAL A 528 -10.85 32.31 11.60
C VAL A 528 -12.36 32.11 11.58
N PHE A 529 -12.79 30.88 11.32
CA PHE A 529 -14.21 30.48 11.35
C PHE A 529 -14.45 29.42 12.43
N VAL A 530 -15.62 29.47 13.07
CA VAL A 530 -16.02 28.45 14.03
C VAL A 530 -16.57 27.24 13.29
N CYS A 531 -16.19 26.03 13.71
CA CYS A 531 -16.72 24.80 13.11
C CYS A 531 -18.26 24.77 13.18
N GLY A 532 -18.91 24.58 12.03
CA GLY A 532 -20.38 24.62 11.90
C GLY A 532 -20.97 25.98 11.52
N GLN A 533 -20.15 27.04 11.46
CA GLN A 533 -20.56 28.37 10.98
C GLN A 533 -20.89 28.33 9.48
N ARG A 534 -22.08 28.79 9.11
CA ARG A 534 -22.52 28.89 7.70
C ARG A 534 -22.23 30.28 7.17
N LEU A 535 -21.42 30.37 6.11
CA LEU A 535 -21.14 31.62 5.40
C LEU A 535 -22.02 31.72 4.17
N TRP A 536 -22.85 32.76 4.10
CA TRP A 536 -23.73 33.03 2.95
C TRP A 536 -23.10 33.98 1.94
N ARG A 537 -22.04 34.69 2.34
CA ARG A 537 -21.20 35.55 1.51
C ARG A 537 -19.77 35.46 2.02
N LEU A 538 -18.82 35.53 1.10
CA LEU A 538 -17.41 35.62 1.43
C LEU A 538 -17.14 37.01 2.06
N PRO A 539 -16.36 37.10 3.16
CA PRO A 539 -15.92 38.38 3.69
C PRO A 539 -15.26 39.24 2.60
N PRO A 540 -15.52 40.56 2.56
CA PRO A 540 -15.03 41.41 1.49
C PRO A 540 -13.50 41.42 1.37
N GLN A 541 -12.80 41.17 2.47
CA GLN A 541 -11.34 41.05 2.52
C GLN A 541 -10.82 39.82 1.76
N LEU A 542 -11.66 38.81 1.53
CA LEU A 542 -11.30 37.58 0.81
C LEU A 542 -11.75 37.59 -0.66
N LEU A 543 -12.47 38.62 -1.13
CA LEU A 543 -12.98 38.71 -2.52
C LEU A 543 -11.88 38.76 -3.58
N GLN A 544 -10.69 39.24 -3.21
CA GLN A 544 -9.54 39.34 -4.12
C GLN A 544 -8.69 38.06 -4.13
N CYS A 545 -9.00 37.08 -3.27
CA CYS A 545 -8.25 35.84 -3.16
C CYS A 545 -8.78 34.80 -4.16
N THR A 546 -7.91 34.17 -4.94
CA THR A 546 -8.28 33.09 -5.88
C THR A 546 -8.22 31.71 -5.22
N HIS A 547 -7.28 31.52 -4.29
CA HIS A 547 -7.08 30.27 -3.55
C HIS A 547 -7.01 30.55 -2.04
N ALA A 548 -7.64 29.68 -1.25
CA ALA A 548 -7.55 29.68 0.20
C ALA A 548 -6.87 28.40 0.65
N LEU A 549 -6.02 28.54 1.65
CA LEU A 549 -5.48 27.43 2.39
C LEU A 549 -6.39 27.21 3.60
N LEU A 550 -7.00 26.04 3.69
CA LEU A 550 -7.85 25.67 4.83
C LEU A 550 -7.07 24.83 5.84
N TRP A 551 -7.14 25.23 7.09
CA TRP A 551 -6.66 24.43 8.22
C TRP A 551 -7.81 24.11 9.19
N PRO A 552 -7.95 22.84 9.61
CA PRO A 552 -8.77 22.50 10.76
C PRO A 552 -8.08 22.95 12.06
N TRP A 553 -8.88 23.18 13.10
CA TRP A 553 -8.40 23.62 14.42
C TRP A 553 -7.46 22.61 15.11
N ASN A 554 -7.49 21.34 14.69
CA ASN A 554 -6.75 20.26 15.34
C ASN A 554 -5.27 20.28 14.89
N MET A 555 -4.35 20.12 15.85
CA MET A 555 -2.89 20.15 15.64
C MET A 555 -2.35 19.05 14.70
N ASP A 556 -3.19 18.09 14.28
CA ASP A 556 -2.80 16.92 13.47
C ASP A 556 -2.88 17.13 11.94
N ALA A 557 -3.25 18.33 11.46
CA ALA A 557 -3.45 18.54 10.02
C ALA A 557 -2.18 18.99 9.30
N VAL A 558 -1.39 18.00 8.88
CA VAL A 558 -0.19 18.13 8.04
C VAL A 558 -0.49 18.67 6.64
N ARG A 559 -1.75 18.63 6.17
CA ARG A 559 -2.10 19.03 4.80
C ARG A 559 -3.04 20.22 4.77
N ALA A 560 -2.50 21.37 4.39
CA ALA A 560 -3.31 22.48 3.91
C ALA A 560 -3.98 22.04 2.60
N HIS A 561 -5.31 22.00 2.57
CA HIS A 561 -5.99 21.88 1.30
C HIS A 561 -5.98 23.25 0.64
N VAL A 562 -5.29 23.36 -0.50
CA VAL A 562 -5.51 24.44 -1.45
C VAL A 562 -6.90 24.21 -1.99
N VAL A 563 -7.87 24.88 -1.39
CA VAL A 563 -9.17 25.00 -2.00
C VAL A 563 -9.13 26.27 -2.84
N PRO A 564 -9.64 26.24 -4.07
CA PRO A 564 -10.05 27.50 -4.65
C PRO A 564 -11.00 28.16 -3.63
N VAL A 565 -10.80 29.44 -3.30
CA VAL A 565 -11.64 30.19 -2.33
C VAL A 565 -13.12 30.02 -2.66
N CYS A 566 -13.34 29.79 -3.94
CA CYS A 566 -14.49 29.23 -4.56
C CYS A 566 -14.35 27.70 -4.72
N TRP A 567 -14.85 26.90 -3.77
CA TRP A 567 -15.54 25.68 -4.21
C TRP A 567 -16.59 26.16 -5.20
N SER A 568 -16.39 25.75 -6.45
CA SER A 568 -16.18 26.60 -7.63
C SER A 568 -16.99 27.91 -7.76
N PRO A 569 -16.48 28.94 -8.49
CA PRO A 569 -17.35 30.00 -8.99
C PRO A 569 -18.53 29.38 -9.72
N PHE A 570 -18.32 28.19 -10.28
CA PHE A 570 -19.33 27.31 -10.83
C PHE A 570 -20.36 26.76 -9.81
N LEU A 571 -20.02 26.35 -8.57
CA LEU A 571 -21.00 25.97 -7.54
C LEU A 571 -21.75 27.18 -6.97
N LEU A 572 -21.05 28.31 -6.78
CA LEU A 572 -21.68 29.58 -6.44
C LEU A 572 -22.61 30.06 -7.56
N PHE A 573 -22.19 29.91 -8.82
CA PHE A 573 -23.01 30.13 -10.02
C PHE A 573 -24.21 29.19 -10.04
N MET A 574 -24.04 27.90 -9.75
CA MET A 574 -25.14 26.93 -9.70
C MET A 574 -26.13 27.26 -8.58
N GLN A 575 -25.64 27.77 -7.45
CA GLN A 575 -26.47 28.23 -6.35
C GLN A 575 -27.15 29.57 -6.66
N ASP A 576 -26.45 30.50 -7.33
CA ASP A 576 -26.99 31.77 -7.81
C ASP A 576 -28.05 31.54 -8.89
N MET A 577 -27.82 30.65 -9.86
CA MET A 577 -28.81 30.15 -10.82
C MET A 577 -30.02 29.51 -10.14
N GLN A 578 -29.82 28.77 -9.05
CA GLN A 578 -30.92 28.21 -8.24
C GLN A 578 -31.66 29.27 -7.40
N ASN A 579 -31.08 30.46 -7.17
CA ASN A 579 -31.62 31.51 -6.31
C ASN A 579 -32.20 32.69 -7.09
N ARG A 580 -31.62 33.04 -8.25
CA ARG A 580 -32.09 34.07 -9.18
C ARG A 580 -33.16 33.47 -10.08
N GLU A 581 -34.42 33.70 -9.73
CA GLU A 581 -35.62 33.62 -10.59
C GLU A 581 -35.88 32.36 -11.45
N CYS A 582 -35.01 31.34 -11.51
CA CYS A 582 -35.34 30.02 -12.06
C CYS A 582 -36.21 29.17 -11.11
N LYS A 583 -36.65 29.76 -9.99
CA LYS A 583 -37.65 29.18 -9.06
C LYS A 583 -39.05 29.83 -9.18
N ASN A 584 -39.17 30.96 -9.86
CA ASN A 584 -40.46 31.66 -10.01
C ASN A 584 -40.81 31.76 -11.50
N PRO A 585 -41.50 30.76 -12.08
CA PRO A 585 -42.27 31.02 -13.28
C PRO A 585 -43.27 32.12 -12.92
N THR A 586 -43.15 33.29 -13.53
CA THR A 586 -44.30 34.19 -13.65
C THR A 586 -45.42 33.41 -14.34
N ALA A 587 -46.31 32.84 -13.54
CA ALA A 587 -47.70 32.44 -13.76
C ALA A 587 -48.20 31.90 -15.12
N SER A 588 -47.38 31.58 -16.12
CA SER A 588 -47.88 31.11 -17.42
C SER A 588 -47.02 30.11 -18.20
N ASN A 589 -45.72 29.93 -17.93
CA ASN A 589 -44.90 28.95 -18.65
C ASN A 589 -43.94 28.21 -17.70
N MET A 590 -44.17 26.91 -17.46
CA MET A 590 -43.27 26.08 -16.66
C MET A 590 -42.01 25.72 -17.45
N SER A 591 -40.84 26.14 -16.94
CA SER A 591 -39.53 25.67 -17.40
C SER A 591 -38.75 25.05 -16.23
N TRP A 592 -38.14 23.89 -16.47
CA TRP A 592 -37.37 23.11 -15.49
C TRP A 592 -35.90 23.09 -15.91
N ILE A 593 -35.00 23.19 -14.92
CA ILE A 593 -33.55 23.20 -15.13
C ILE A 593 -32.93 22.02 -14.37
N PHE A 594 -32.24 21.15 -15.09
CA PHE A 594 -31.41 20.08 -14.53
C PHE A 594 -29.96 20.43 -14.77
N MET A 595 -29.15 20.42 -13.71
CA MET A 595 -27.74 20.82 -13.80
C MET A 595 -26.84 19.78 -13.14
N TYR A 596 -25.80 19.37 -13.85
CA TYR A 596 -24.76 18.48 -13.34
C TYR A 596 -23.40 18.88 -13.94
N ALA A 597 -22.57 19.54 -13.13
CA ALA A 597 -21.37 20.20 -13.65
C ALA A 597 -21.72 21.05 -14.89
N ASP A 598 -20.89 21.08 -15.92
CA ASP A 598 -21.13 21.81 -17.17
C ASP A 598 -22.31 21.29 -18.01
N ASP A 599 -22.83 20.09 -17.72
CA ASP A 599 -24.01 19.54 -18.39
C ASP A 599 -25.31 20.14 -17.80
N ILE A 600 -25.95 21.04 -18.55
CA ILE A 600 -27.25 21.64 -18.21
C ILE A 600 -28.31 21.21 -19.21
N ALA A 601 -29.45 20.74 -18.71
CA ALA A 601 -30.63 20.43 -19.51
C ALA A 601 -31.81 21.33 -19.11
N LEU A 602 -32.46 21.92 -20.11
CA LEU A 602 -33.64 22.76 -19.97
C LEU A 602 -34.84 22.03 -20.54
N VAL A 603 -35.96 22.08 -19.83
CA VAL A 603 -37.21 21.48 -20.27
C VAL A 603 -38.30 22.53 -20.17
N ALA A 604 -39.02 22.78 -21.26
CA ALA A 604 -40.16 23.69 -21.29
C ALA A 604 -41.30 23.06 -22.11
N GLU A 605 -42.54 23.50 -21.84
CA GLU A 605 -43.73 22.98 -22.52
C GLU A 605 -43.96 23.59 -23.91
N THR A 606 -43.46 24.81 -24.15
CA THR A 606 -43.63 25.55 -25.40
C THR A 606 -42.29 26.02 -25.98
N GLN A 607 -42.26 26.23 -27.30
CA GLN A 607 -41.08 26.72 -28.02
C GLN A 607 -40.63 28.09 -27.47
N GLU A 608 -41.59 28.99 -27.24
CA GLU A 608 -41.34 30.35 -26.76
C GLU A 608 -40.71 30.33 -25.37
N ALA A 609 -41.22 29.47 -24.48
CA ALA A 609 -40.68 29.33 -23.14
C ALA A 609 -39.25 28.77 -23.13
N LEU A 610 -38.93 27.83 -24.03
CA LEU A 610 -37.58 27.30 -24.15
C LEU A 610 -36.61 28.37 -24.69
N GLN A 611 -37.03 29.13 -25.70
CA GLN A 611 -36.23 30.19 -26.30
C GLN A 611 -35.96 31.34 -25.31
N GLU A 612 -36.95 31.69 -24.48
CA GLU A 612 -36.80 32.66 -23.38
C GLU A 612 -35.83 32.13 -22.31
N ALA A 613 -35.98 30.88 -21.88
CA ALA A 613 -35.08 30.25 -20.92
C ALA A 613 -33.62 30.21 -21.40
N LEU A 614 -33.40 29.89 -22.69
CA LEU A 614 -32.06 29.94 -23.31
C LEU A 614 -31.47 31.35 -23.27
N ALA A 615 -32.27 32.39 -23.56
CA ALA A 615 -31.81 33.78 -23.54
C ALA A 615 -31.46 34.26 -22.11
N ILE A 616 -32.25 33.86 -21.10
CA ILE A 616 -31.97 34.15 -19.70
C ILE A 616 -30.65 33.50 -19.29
N ILE A 617 -30.46 32.22 -19.61
CA ILE A 617 -29.27 31.48 -19.24
C ILE A 617 -28.03 32.05 -19.92
N ASP A 618 -28.10 32.40 -21.21
CA ASP A 618 -26.98 33.04 -21.90
C ASP A 618 -26.57 34.35 -21.21
N ARG A 619 -27.54 35.17 -20.79
CA ARG A 619 -27.27 36.41 -20.05
C ARG A 619 -26.58 36.13 -18.71
N VAL A 620 -27.05 35.16 -17.95
CA VAL A 620 -26.43 34.81 -16.65
C VAL A 620 -25.03 34.24 -16.88
N PHE A 621 -24.83 33.37 -17.87
CA PHE A 621 -23.51 32.86 -18.23
C PHE A 621 -22.54 34.00 -18.57
N ILE A 622 -22.95 34.98 -19.37
CA ILE A 622 -22.14 36.15 -19.72
C ILE A 622 -21.79 36.98 -18.47
N GLN A 623 -22.74 37.21 -17.56
CA GLN A 623 -22.48 37.93 -16.29
C GLN A 623 -21.40 37.25 -15.45
N TRP A 624 -21.34 35.92 -15.51
CA TRP A 624 -20.36 35.10 -14.82
C TRP A 624 -19.07 34.86 -15.63
N GLY A 625 -18.92 35.51 -16.80
CA GLY A 625 -17.74 35.34 -17.66
C GLY A 625 -17.65 33.97 -18.35
N MET A 626 -18.77 33.26 -18.46
CA MET A 626 -18.87 31.93 -19.08
C MET A 626 -19.52 32.01 -20.46
N HIS A 627 -19.17 31.05 -21.32
CA HIS A 627 -19.71 30.96 -22.68
C HIS A 627 -20.32 29.58 -22.94
N ILE A 628 -21.53 29.56 -23.50
CA ILE A 628 -22.20 28.34 -23.93
C ILE A 628 -21.55 27.85 -25.23
N ASN A 629 -21.20 26.56 -25.27
CA ASN A 629 -20.67 25.94 -26.48
C ASN A 629 -21.82 25.57 -27.44
N ILE A 630 -22.15 26.49 -28.34
CA ILE A 630 -23.25 26.37 -29.32
C ILE A 630 -23.18 25.05 -30.10
N ARG A 631 -21.98 24.57 -30.46
CA ARG A 631 -21.80 23.33 -31.23
C ARG A 631 -22.14 22.06 -30.44
N LYS A 632 -22.06 22.11 -29.11
CA LYS A 632 -22.41 20.99 -28.23
C LYS A 632 -23.85 21.08 -27.73
N THR A 633 -24.47 22.25 -27.80
CA THR A 633 -25.86 22.47 -27.37
C THR A 633 -26.81 21.93 -28.43
N GLN A 634 -27.67 21.00 -28.02
CA GLN A 634 -28.63 20.33 -28.90
C GLN A 634 -30.04 20.49 -28.35
N ILE A 635 -31.03 20.49 -29.25
CA ILE A 635 -32.46 20.54 -28.92
C ILE A 635 -33.09 19.19 -29.23
N LEU A 636 -33.84 18.64 -28.27
CA LEU A 636 -34.66 17.45 -28.45
C LEU A 636 -36.14 17.83 -28.27
N CYS A 637 -36.93 17.70 -29.33
CA CYS A 637 -38.37 17.89 -29.25
C CYS A 637 -39.06 16.54 -29.03
N LEU A 638 -39.78 16.39 -27.92
CA LEU A 638 -40.54 15.17 -27.62
C LEU A 638 -41.87 15.20 -28.39
N GLN A 639 -42.08 14.26 -29.31
CA GLN A 639 -43.29 14.22 -30.13
C GLN A 639 -44.31 13.23 -29.52
N SER A 640 -45.52 13.72 -29.23
CA SER A 640 -46.64 12.88 -28.79
C SER A 640 -47.54 12.53 -29.98
N GLY A 641 -47.27 11.40 -30.63
CA GLY A 641 -48.14 10.81 -31.66
C GLY A 641 -47.85 11.25 -33.10
N THR A 642 -48.62 10.69 -34.04
CA THR A 642 -48.50 10.81 -35.51
C THR A 642 -48.81 12.22 -36.04
N GLN A 643 -48.07 13.22 -35.61
CA GLN A 643 -48.00 14.50 -36.32
C GLN A 643 -46.71 14.50 -37.14
N THR A 644 -46.81 13.92 -38.34
CA THR A 644 -45.94 14.24 -39.47
C THR A 644 -46.31 15.63 -39.97
N GLY A 645 -45.93 16.66 -39.20
CA GLY A 645 -46.09 18.06 -39.54
C GLY A 645 -44.71 18.70 -39.62
N ASP A 646 -44.41 19.27 -40.78
CA ASP A 646 -43.12 19.81 -41.23
C ASP A 646 -42.71 21.12 -40.50
N SER A 647 -42.98 21.24 -39.21
CA SER A 647 -42.59 22.39 -38.40
C SER A 647 -41.20 22.12 -37.80
N SER A 648 -40.15 22.40 -38.57
CA SER A 648 -38.80 22.53 -37.99
C SER A 648 -38.77 23.81 -37.17
N GLU A 649 -39.15 23.70 -35.90
CA GLU A 649 -39.02 24.79 -34.94
C GLU A 649 -37.54 25.14 -34.78
N GLN A 650 -37.13 26.27 -35.35
CA GLN A 650 -35.74 26.71 -35.35
C GLN A 650 -35.42 27.50 -34.08
N PHE A 651 -34.45 27.02 -33.30
CA PHE A 651 -33.96 27.68 -32.09
C PHE A 651 -32.66 28.45 -32.38
N TRP A 652 -32.50 29.60 -31.72
CA TRP A 652 -31.38 30.50 -31.95
C TRP A 652 -30.66 30.85 -30.66
N LEU A 653 -29.33 30.84 -30.67
CA LEU A 653 -28.50 31.32 -29.57
C LEU A 653 -27.44 32.27 -30.14
N ARG A 654 -27.44 33.53 -29.70
CA ARG A 654 -26.54 34.59 -30.22
C ARG A 654 -26.55 34.72 -31.75
N GLY A 655 -27.73 34.57 -32.37
CA GLY A 655 -27.90 34.64 -33.83
C GLY A 655 -27.42 33.40 -34.60
N GLN A 656 -26.98 32.34 -33.92
CA GLN A 656 -26.63 31.06 -34.53
C GLN A 656 -27.74 30.02 -34.30
N PRO A 657 -28.08 29.20 -35.32
CA PRO A 657 -29.07 28.14 -35.17
C PRO A 657 -28.52 26.98 -34.32
N LEU A 658 -29.35 26.44 -33.40
CA LEU A 658 -29.04 25.23 -32.63
C LEU A 658 -29.46 23.97 -33.41
N GLU A 659 -28.69 22.88 -33.24
CA GLU A 659 -28.98 21.59 -33.88
C GLU A 659 -30.16 20.89 -33.18
N GLN A 660 -31.19 20.52 -33.94
CA GLN A 660 -32.28 19.68 -33.46
C GLN A 660 -31.95 18.20 -33.72
N VAL A 661 -31.95 17.38 -32.66
CA VAL A 661 -31.60 15.97 -32.71
C VAL A 661 -32.79 15.07 -32.38
N GLN A 662 -32.79 13.86 -32.95
CA GLN A 662 -33.80 12.83 -32.64
C GLN A 662 -33.42 11.99 -31.41
N MET A 663 -32.13 11.97 -31.05
CA MET A 663 -31.62 11.26 -29.90
C MET A 663 -30.60 12.14 -29.18
N PHE A 664 -30.77 12.30 -27.88
CA PHE A 664 -29.91 13.11 -27.02
C PHE A 664 -29.34 12.27 -25.89
N LYS A 665 -28.06 12.46 -25.56
CA LYS A 665 -27.39 11.72 -24.49
C LYS A 665 -27.13 12.64 -23.30
N TYR A 666 -27.77 12.34 -22.17
CA TYR A 666 -27.61 13.08 -20.92
C TYR A 666 -27.10 12.16 -19.81
N LEU A 667 -25.98 12.51 -19.16
CA LEU A 667 -25.36 11.75 -18.06
C LEU A 667 -25.15 10.25 -18.35
N GLY A 668 -24.93 9.94 -19.63
CA GLY A 668 -24.73 8.58 -20.10
C GLY A 668 -25.99 7.83 -20.52
N SER A 669 -27.19 8.37 -20.34
CA SER A 669 -28.48 7.81 -20.78
C SER A 669 -28.97 8.49 -22.05
N ILE A 670 -29.61 7.75 -22.95
CA ILE A 670 -30.12 8.24 -24.23
C ILE A 670 -31.64 8.48 -24.11
N CYS A 671 -32.06 9.70 -24.45
CA CYS A 671 -33.45 10.09 -24.63
C CYS A 671 -33.75 10.18 -26.13
N SER A 672 -34.87 9.59 -26.55
CA SER A 672 -35.31 9.59 -27.95
C SER A 672 -36.56 10.45 -28.10
N ALA A 673 -36.72 11.12 -29.25
CA ALA A 673 -37.84 12.01 -29.54
C ALA A 673 -39.20 11.27 -29.54
N ASP A 674 -39.20 9.99 -29.93
CA ASP A 674 -40.34 9.08 -29.92
C ASP A 674 -40.60 8.42 -28.54
N MET A 675 -39.84 8.83 -27.51
CA MET A 675 -39.88 8.27 -26.15
C MET A 675 -39.58 6.76 -26.08
N SER A 676 -38.99 6.17 -27.14
CA SER A 676 -38.62 4.77 -27.18
C SER A 676 -37.38 4.47 -26.35
N MET A 677 -37.41 3.36 -25.62
CA MET A 677 -36.25 2.85 -24.88
C MET A 677 -35.27 2.06 -25.77
N GLN A 678 -35.63 1.74 -27.03
CA GLN A 678 -34.79 0.92 -27.92
C GLN A 678 -33.35 1.46 -28.07
N PRO A 679 -33.11 2.78 -28.29
CA PRO A 679 -31.75 3.30 -28.45
C PRO A 679 -30.90 3.15 -27.18
N GLU A 680 -31.50 3.39 -26.01
CA GLU A 680 -30.84 3.22 -24.71
C GLU A 680 -30.47 1.75 -24.47
N ILE A 681 -31.41 0.83 -24.70
CA ILE A 681 -31.16 -0.61 -24.53
C ILE A 681 -30.07 -1.11 -25.49
N ALA A 682 -30.11 -0.68 -26.76
CA ALA A 682 -29.07 -1.02 -27.74
C ALA A 682 -27.69 -0.50 -27.32
N SER A 683 -27.61 0.75 -26.84
CA SER A 683 -26.38 1.34 -26.32
C SER A 683 -25.83 0.56 -25.12
N ARG A 684 -26.68 0.17 -24.16
CA ARG A 684 -26.29 -0.61 -22.98
C ARG A 684 -25.78 -2.01 -23.35
N LEU A 685 -26.46 -2.68 -24.27
CA LEU A 685 -26.04 -3.97 -24.82
C LEU A 685 -24.68 -3.86 -25.51
N SER A 686 -24.46 -2.82 -26.30
CA SER A 686 -23.17 -2.56 -26.97
C SER A 686 -22.04 -2.35 -25.96
N ARG A 687 -22.24 -1.49 -24.96
CA ARG A 687 -21.23 -1.18 -23.92
C ARG A 687 -20.91 -2.39 -23.04
N ALA A 688 -21.94 -3.10 -22.55
CA ALA A 688 -21.77 -4.31 -21.76
C ALA A 688 -21.11 -5.42 -22.59
N GLY A 689 -21.49 -5.55 -23.87
CA GLY A 689 -20.85 -6.42 -24.83
C GLY A 689 -19.37 -6.10 -24.99
N GLY A 690 -19.01 -4.82 -25.16
CA GLY A 690 -17.61 -4.38 -25.22
C GLY A 690 -16.81 -4.75 -23.98
N ALA A 691 -17.38 -4.52 -22.78
CA ALA A 691 -16.75 -4.91 -21.51
C ALA A 691 -16.53 -6.43 -21.42
N TYR A 692 -17.54 -7.23 -21.80
CA TYR A 692 -17.43 -8.69 -21.83
C TYR A 692 -16.36 -9.19 -22.83
N HIS A 693 -16.26 -8.56 -24.00
CA HIS A 693 -15.27 -8.92 -25.02
C HIS A 693 -13.84 -8.56 -24.59
N LYS A 694 -13.63 -7.42 -23.90
CA LYS A 694 -12.32 -7.08 -23.31
C LYS A 694 -11.84 -8.18 -22.35
N LEU A 695 -12.72 -8.63 -21.46
CA LEU A 695 -12.42 -9.75 -20.55
C LEU A 695 -12.23 -11.08 -21.31
N SER A 696 -12.93 -11.29 -22.43
CA SER A 696 -12.68 -12.45 -23.30
C SER A 696 -11.29 -12.42 -23.93
N ARG A 697 -10.82 -11.25 -24.38
CA ARG A 697 -9.48 -11.07 -24.98
C ARG A 697 -8.36 -11.37 -23.98
N LEU A 698 -8.56 -11.00 -22.73
CA LEU A 698 -7.69 -11.35 -21.60
C LEU A 698 -7.82 -12.82 -21.16
N LYS A 699 -8.54 -13.66 -21.93
CA LYS A 699 -8.78 -15.09 -21.68
C LYS A 699 -9.47 -15.42 -20.35
N VAL A 700 -9.99 -14.43 -19.62
CA VAL A 700 -10.59 -14.59 -18.28
C VAL A 700 -11.67 -15.66 -18.26
N TRP A 701 -12.57 -15.67 -19.24
CA TRP A 701 -13.68 -16.64 -19.26
C TRP A 701 -13.24 -18.07 -19.59
N LYS A 702 -12.18 -18.23 -20.39
CA LYS A 702 -11.68 -19.54 -20.85
C LYS A 702 -10.62 -20.14 -19.92
N ASP A 703 -9.99 -19.32 -19.09
CA ASP A 703 -8.95 -19.77 -18.17
C ASP A 703 -9.52 -20.74 -17.13
N LYS A 704 -8.90 -21.92 -16.98
CA LYS A 704 -9.28 -22.95 -16.02
C LYS A 704 -8.74 -22.67 -14.62
N ASN A 705 -7.75 -21.79 -14.49
CA ASN A 705 -7.17 -21.38 -13.20
C ASN A 705 -8.06 -20.39 -12.44
N ILE A 706 -8.95 -19.70 -13.14
CA ILE A 706 -9.92 -18.79 -12.54
C ILE A 706 -11.19 -19.57 -12.20
N SER A 707 -11.56 -19.59 -10.92
CA SER A 707 -12.78 -20.27 -10.48
C SER A 707 -14.04 -19.63 -11.09
N VAL A 708 -15.07 -20.45 -11.32
CA VAL A 708 -16.38 -19.98 -11.80
C VAL A 708 -16.94 -18.88 -10.89
N LYS A 709 -16.76 -19.01 -9.57
CA LYS A 709 -17.18 -18.01 -8.59
C LYS A 709 -16.58 -16.63 -8.87
N ILE A 710 -15.27 -16.56 -9.15
CA ILE A 710 -14.59 -15.30 -9.48
C ILE A 710 -15.10 -14.76 -10.83
N LYS A 711 -15.30 -15.62 -11.83
CA LYS A 711 -15.86 -15.19 -13.14
C LYS A 711 -17.27 -14.60 -12.99
N VAL A 712 -18.11 -15.20 -12.16
CA VAL A 712 -19.44 -14.69 -11.84
C VAL A 712 -19.36 -13.33 -11.13
N ILE A 713 -18.42 -13.14 -10.20
CA ILE A 713 -18.18 -11.84 -9.55
C ILE A 713 -17.76 -10.78 -10.58
N LEU A 714 -16.80 -11.09 -11.46
CA LEU A 714 -16.36 -10.17 -12.51
C LEU A 714 -17.50 -9.80 -13.47
N TYR A 715 -18.35 -10.77 -13.82
CA TYR A 715 -19.55 -10.51 -14.60
C TYR A 715 -20.50 -9.55 -13.86
N LYS A 716 -20.82 -9.81 -12.59
CA LYS A 716 -21.71 -8.96 -11.77
C LYS A 716 -21.17 -7.52 -11.65
N VAL A 717 -19.88 -7.37 -11.37
CA VAL A 717 -19.24 -6.07 -11.05
C VAL A 717 -19.01 -5.22 -12.29
N ILE A 718 -18.67 -5.81 -13.43
CA ILE A 718 -18.26 -5.07 -14.64
C ILE A 718 -19.35 -5.09 -15.70
N VAL A 719 -19.80 -6.29 -16.09
CA VAL A 719 -20.69 -6.45 -17.26
C VAL A 719 -22.13 -6.12 -16.89
N GLN A 720 -22.65 -6.71 -15.81
CA GLN A 720 -24.02 -6.50 -15.36
C GLN A 720 -24.24 -5.06 -14.86
N SER A 721 -23.26 -4.48 -14.16
CA SER A 721 -23.33 -3.07 -13.72
C SER A 721 -23.40 -2.10 -14.91
N THR A 722 -22.63 -2.36 -15.97
CA THR A 722 -22.65 -1.58 -17.22
C THR A 722 -23.97 -1.77 -17.97
N LEU A 723 -24.47 -3.01 -18.02
CA LEU A 723 -25.73 -3.35 -18.69
C LEU A 723 -26.93 -2.66 -18.04
N LEU A 724 -26.96 -2.60 -16.70
CA LEU A 724 -28.10 -2.11 -15.91
C LEU A 724 -27.91 -0.68 -15.39
N TYR A 725 -26.98 0.08 -15.96
CA TYR A 725 -26.79 1.48 -15.57
C TYR A 725 -28.02 2.29 -15.96
N GLY A 726 -28.61 3.01 -14.99
CA GLY A 726 -29.79 3.85 -15.19
C GLY A 726 -31.12 3.11 -15.28
N CYS A 727 -31.16 1.78 -15.06
CA CYS A 727 -32.38 1.00 -15.30
C CYS A 727 -33.54 1.28 -14.33
N GLU A 728 -33.26 1.96 -13.21
CA GLU A 728 -34.26 2.43 -12.26
C GLU A 728 -35.30 3.38 -12.88
N THR A 729 -34.97 4.08 -13.97
CA THR A 729 -35.90 5.01 -14.66
C THR A 729 -36.51 4.43 -15.93
N TRP A 730 -36.12 3.21 -16.34
CA TRP A 730 -36.54 2.65 -17.63
C TRP A 730 -38.00 2.20 -17.66
N ALA A 731 -38.71 2.60 -18.72
CA ALA A 731 -40.01 2.08 -19.14
C ALA A 731 -39.84 1.03 -20.25
N VAL A 732 -39.33 -0.16 -19.89
CA VAL A 732 -39.00 -1.23 -20.84
C VAL A 732 -40.21 -2.06 -21.25
N THR A 733 -40.29 -2.43 -22.53
CA THR A 733 -41.26 -3.42 -23.03
C THR A 733 -40.81 -4.84 -22.72
N ASN A 734 -41.72 -5.82 -22.87
CA ASN A 734 -41.34 -7.23 -22.75
C ASN A 734 -40.32 -7.66 -23.81
N GLU A 735 -40.31 -7.02 -24.98
CA GLU A 735 -39.31 -7.29 -26.02
C GLU A 735 -37.91 -6.81 -25.59
N ASP A 736 -37.83 -5.64 -24.95
CA ASP A 736 -36.58 -5.11 -24.41
C ASP A 736 -35.98 -6.01 -23.33
N ILE A 737 -36.84 -6.47 -22.40
CA ILE A 737 -36.43 -7.41 -21.36
C ILE A 737 -35.89 -8.69 -21.99
N ARG A 738 -36.55 -9.23 -23.01
CA ARG A 738 -36.07 -10.42 -23.74
C ARG A 738 -34.69 -10.19 -24.36
N LYS A 739 -34.44 -9.04 -24.99
CA LYS A 739 -33.12 -8.70 -25.57
C LYS A 739 -32.02 -8.70 -24.50
N LEU A 740 -32.29 -8.11 -23.33
CA LEU A 740 -31.35 -8.08 -22.20
C LEU A 740 -31.11 -9.49 -21.62
N GLU A 741 -32.15 -10.31 -21.49
CA GLU A 741 -32.04 -11.66 -20.96
C GLU A 741 -31.28 -12.59 -21.90
N VAL A 742 -31.48 -12.47 -23.22
CA VAL A 742 -30.71 -13.21 -24.22
C VAL A 742 -29.22 -12.90 -24.07
N PHE A 743 -28.86 -11.63 -23.85
CA PHE A 743 -27.48 -11.23 -23.61
C PHE A 743 -26.92 -11.81 -22.29
N GLN A 744 -27.66 -11.70 -21.19
CA GLN A 744 -27.27 -12.28 -19.89
C GLN A 744 -27.01 -13.79 -20.04
N MET A 745 -27.95 -14.53 -20.62
CA MET A 745 -27.86 -15.97 -20.77
C MET A 745 -26.70 -16.39 -21.68
N ARG A 746 -26.43 -15.64 -22.74
CA ARG A 746 -25.25 -15.87 -23.60
C ARG A 746 -23.94 -15.74 -22.81
N CYS A 747 -23.85 -14.75 -21.93
CA CYS A 747 -22.67 -14.55 -21.09
C CYS A 747 -22.52 -15.66 -20.04
N LEU A 748 -23.59 -15.98 -19.29
CA LEU A 748 -23.57 -16.97 -18.22
C LEU A 748 -23.26 -18.38 -18.73
N ARG A 749 -23.89 -18.81 -19.83
CA ARG A 749 -23.60 -20.12 -20.44
C ARG A 749 -22.14 -20.25 -20.83
N ARG A 750 -21.54 -19.20 -21.41
CA ARG A 750 -20.13 -19.21 -21.79
C ARG A 750 -19.18 -19.22 -20.57
N ILE A 751 -19.57 -18.57 -19.47
CA ILE A 751 -18.81 -18.61 -18.20
C ILE A 751 -18.80 -20.03 -17.61
N LEU A 752 -19.95 -20.72 -17.67
CA LEU A 752 -20.10 -22.09 -17.18
C LEU A 752 -19.61 -23.16 -18.16
N GLY A 753 -19.34 -22.78 -19.41
CA GLY A 753 -18.95 -23.72 -20.47
C GLY A 753 -20.11 -24.55 -21.03
N ILE A 754 -21.35 -24.14 -20.79
CA ILE A 754 -22.57 -24.84 -21.23
C ILE A 754 -22.83 -24.57 -22.71
N SER A 755 -22.88 -25.63 -23.51
CA SER A 755 -23.31 -25.59 -24.91
C SER A 755 -24.83 -25.49 -25.05
N LEU A 756 -25.30 -24.89 -26.14
CA LEU A 756 -26.72 -24.89 -26.49
C LEU A 756 -27.24 -26.31 -26.80
N LEU A 757 -26.35 -27.24 -27.17
CA LEU A 757 -26.69 -28.64 -27.44
C LEU A 757 -27.09 -29.41 -26.17
N GLU A 758 -26.61 -28.98 -25.00
CA GLU A 758 -26.90 -29.62 -23.71
C GLU A 758 -28.35 -29.39 -23.23
N ARG A 759 -29.10 -28.49 -23.89
CA ARG A 759 -30.51 -28.18 -23.59
C ARG A 759 -30.80 -27.84 -22.11
N ILE A 760 -29.80 -27.35 -21.38
CA ILE A 760 -29.95 -26.96 -19.97
C ILE A 760 -30.92 -25.76 -19.84
N PRO A 761 -31.96 -25.86 -18.99
CA PRO A 761 -32.91 -24.77 -18.75
C PRO A 761 -32.22 -23.48 -18.25
N ASN A 762 -32.76 -22.32 -18.64
CA ASN A 762 -32.21 -21.01 -18.24
C ASN A 762 -32.22 -20.84 -16.70
N ALA A 763 -33.25 -21.35 -16.02
CA ALA A 763 -33.38 -21.29 -14.56
C ALA A 763 -32.21 -21.98 -13.85
N VAL A 764 -31.79 -23.16 -14.31
CA VAL A 764 -30.66 -23.91 -13.75
C VAL A 764 -29.36 -23.14 -13.92
N THR A 765 -29.12 -22.55 -15.09
CA THR A 765 -27.91 -21.75 -15.36
C THR A 765 -27.82 -20.54 -14.42
N ARG A 766 -28.97 -19.88 -14.17
CA ARG A 766 -29.07 -18.73 -13.25
C ARG A 766 -28.85 -19.14 -11.80
N ALA A 767 -29.43 -20.26 -11.36
CA ALA A 767 -29.24 -20.82 -10.03
C ALA A 767 -27.77 -21.16 -9.75
N GLN A 768 -27.07 -21.79 -10.70
CA GLN A 768 -25.63 -22.09 -10.56
C GLN A 768 -24.75 -20.85 -10.42
N CYS A 769 -25.17 -19.72 -11.01
CA CYS A 769 -24.44 -18.45 -10.91
C CYS A 769 -24.92 -17.55 -9.77
N ASP A 770 -25.99 -17.92 -9.05
CA ASP A 770 -26.67 -17.04 -8.09
C ASP A 770 -27.00 -15.66 -8.73
N ILE A 771 -27.61 -15.67 -9.93
CA ILE A 771 -27.97 -14.46 -10.67
C ILE A 771 -29.47 -14.47 -10.99
N PRO A 772 -30.26 -13.50 -10.48
CA PRO A 772 -31.66 -13.36 -10.82
C PRO A 772 -31.90 -13.00 -12.30
N GLU A 773 -33.15 -13.14 -12.72
CA GLU A 773 -33.59 -12.67 -14.03
C GLU A 773 -33.41 -11.16 -14.18
N VAL A 774 -33.12 -10.70 -15.39
CA VAL A 774 -32.90 -9.27 -15.65
C VAL A 774 -34.15 -8.46 -15.30
N ALA A 775 -35.34 -9.00 -15.59
CA ALA A 775 -36.60 -8.38 -15.18
C ALA A 775 -36.60 -8.06 -13.67
N ASN A 776 -36.31 -9.05 -12.82
CA ASN A 776 -36.31 -8.87 -11.37
C ASN A 776 -35.20 -7.92 -10.88
N LEU A 777 -34.03 -7.91 -11.52
CA LEU A 777 -32.97 -6.94 -11.20
C LEU A 777 -33.42 -5.50 -11.49
N ILE A 778 -34.13 -5.28 -12.60
CA ILE A 778 -34.70 -3.97 -12.96
C ILE A 778 -35.78 -3.58 -11.94
N ARG A 779 -36.72 -4.49 -11.62
CA ARG A 779 -37.75 -4.26 -10.60
C ARG A 779 -37.15 -3.88 -9.25
N TYR A 780 -36.14 -4.64 -8.80
CA TYR A 780 -35.44 -4.38 -7.55
C TYR A 780 -34.82 -2.98 -7.53
N ARG A 781 -34.13 -2.58 -8.60
CA ARG A 781 -33.50 -1.25 -8.70
C ARG A 781 -34.53 -0.12 -8.76
N ARG A 782 -35.62 -0.31 -9.52
CA ARG A 782 -36.75 0.63 -9.60
C ARG A 782 -37.42 0.85 -8.24
N LEU A 783 -37.76 -0.23 -7.53
CA LEU A 783 -38.36 -0.14 -6.20
C LEU A 783 -37.39 0.39 -5.13
N ARG A 784 -36.09 0.07 -5.25
CA ARG A 784 -35.05 0.67 -4.40
C ARG A 784 -34.99 2.18 -4.59
N TYR A 785 -35.06 2.65 -5.83
CA TYR A 785 -35.12 4.08 -6.18
C TYR A 785 -36.41 4.73 -5.67
N LEU A 786 -37.58 4.10 -5.88
CA LEU A 786 -38.87 4.53 -5.34
C LEU A 786 -38.80 4.83 -3.84
N GLY A 787 -38.28 3.88 -3.05
CA GLY A 787 -38.15 4.09 -1.61
C GLY A 787 -37.22 5.24 -1.26
N HIS A 788 -36.16 5.48 -2.03
CA HIS A 788 -35.28 6.64 -1.84
C HIS A 788 -36.00 7.95 -2.12
N VAL A 789 -36.69 8.04 -3.26
CA VAL A 789 -37.47 9.23 -3.63
C VAL A 789 -38.57 9.52 -2.60
N ALA A 790 -39.32 8.50 -2.16
CA ALA A 790 -40.40 8.64 -1.17
C ALA A 790 -39.95 9.12 0.23
N ARG A 791 -38.64 9.13 0.52
CA ARG A 791 -38.07 9.68 1.76
C ARG A 791 -37.45 11.07 1.60
N MET A 792 -37.46 11.64 0.39
CA MET A 792 -36.99 13.01 0.14
C MET A 792 -38.00 14.04 0.69
N GLY A 793 -37.54 15.26 0.95
CA GLY A 793 -38.44 16.36 1.33
C GLY A 793 -39.32 16.85 0.17
N ASP A 794 -40.47 17.44 0.49
CA ASP A 794 -41.52 17.81 -0.47
C ASP A 794 -41.10 18.85 -1.53
N THR A 795 -40.01 19.57 -1.28
CA THR A 795 -39.42 20.55 -2.20
C THR A 795 -38.52 19.94 -3.26
N ARG A 796 -38.24 18.63 -3.22
CA ARG A 796 -37.32 17.96 -4.13
C ARG A 796 -38.04 17.55 -5.42
N LEU A 797 -37.51 18.03 -6.56
CA LEU A 797 -38.04 17.73 -7.89
C LEU A 797 -38.36 16.24 -8.14
N PRO A 798 -37.51 15.25 -7.79
CA PRO A 798 -37.84 13.85 -8.03
C PRO A 798 -39.12 13.38 -7.34
N LEU A 799 -39.42 13.90 -6.14
CA LEU A 799 -40.66 13.59 -5.41
C LEU A 799 -41.87 14.27 -6.08
N GLN A 800 -41.71 15.53 -6.49
CA GLN A 800 -42.75 16.30 -7.18
C GLN A 800 -43.10 15.66 -8.53
N PHE A 801 -42.12 15.28 -9.35
CA PHE A 801 -42.35 14.57 -10.62
C PHE A 801 -42.98 13.19 -10.43
N MET A 802 -42.65 12.49 -9.34
CA MET A 802 -43.22 11.18 -9.04
C MET A 802 -44.72 11.24 -8.77
N PHE A 803 -45.20 12.33 -8.16
CA PHE A 803 -46.63 12.52 -7.82
C PHE A 803 -47.34 13.58 -8.65
N GLY A 804 -46.62 14.26 -9.55
CA GLY A 804 -47.16 15.25 -10.46
C GLY A 804 -47.97 14.61 -11.57
N THR A 805 -49.06 15.26 -11.95
CA THR A 805 -49.85 14.93 -13.14
C THR A 805 -49.52 15.94 -14.22
N ILE A 806 -49.10 15.48 -15.40
CA ILE A 806 -48.95 16.34 -16.57
C ILE A 806 -50.34 16.53 -17.18
N SER A 807 -50.75 17.79 -17.34
CA SER A 807 -52.02 18.17 -17.96
C SER A 807 -51.97 17.85 -19.47
N GLY A 808 -52.90 17.03 -19.97
CA GLY A 808 -52.98 16.75 -21.41
C GLY A 808 -54.15 15.85 -21.79
N THR A 809 -54.71 16.04 -22.98
CA THR A 809 -55.69 15.12 -23.56
C THR A 809 -54.98 13.89 -24.09
N GLY A 810 -55.28 12.71 -23.55
CA GLY A 810 -54.64 11.45 -23.95
C GLY A 810 -54.73 11.20 -25.47
N THR A 811 -53.66 10.67 -26.04
CA THR A 811 -53.60 10.27 -27.46
C THR A 811 -54.58 9.13 -27.77
N ARG A 812 -55.14 9.12 -28.98
CA ARG A 812 -56.06 8.08 -29.46
C ARG A 812 -55.33 6.73 -29.60
N GLY A 813 -55.66 5.74 -28.76
CA GLY A 813 -55.03 4.42 -28.73
C GLY A 813 -54.72 3.95 -27.31
N ARG A 814 -54.02 2.80 -27.16
CA ARG A 814 -53.52 2.37 -25.83
C ARG A 814 -52.36 3.30 -25.43
N PRO A 815 -52.48 4.07 -24.33
CA PRO A 815 -51.40 4.95 -23.90
C PRO A 815 -50.15 4.15 -23.51
N MET A 816 -48.98 4.74 -23.75
CA MET A 816 -47.71 4.20 -23.25
C MET A 816 -47.77 4.11 -21.72
N LYS A 817 -47.22 3.03 -21.15
CA LYS A 817 -47.14 2.89 -19.69
C LYS A 817 -46.18 3.94 -19.13
N SER A 818 -46.65 4.68 -18.15
CA SER A 818 -45.80 5.59 -17.38
C SER A 818 -44.88 4.82 -16.44
N TRP A 819 -43.83 5.47 -15.94
CA TRP A 819 -42.98 4.88 -14.90
C TRP A 819 -43.79 4.47 -13.64
N ASN A 820 -44.81 5.25 -13.29
CA ASN A 820 -45.71 4.95 -12.18
C ASN A 820 -46.56 3.68 -12.43
N ASP A 821 -46.94 3.40 -13.67
CA ASP A 821 -47.63 2.15 -14.01
C ASP A 821 -46.72 0.94 -13.78
N TYR A 822 -45.45 1.03 -14.17
CA TYR A 822 -44.48 -0.03 -13.91
C TYR A 822 -44.20 -0.22 -12.42
N VAL A 823 -44.14 0.86 -11.64
CA VAL A 823 -44.01 0.77 -10.19
C VAL A 823 -45.21 0.07 -9.56
N ARG A 824 -46.43 0.39 -10.01
CA ARG A 824 -47.65 -0.28 -9.54
C ARG A 824 -47.57 -1.78 -9.84
N ASP A 825 -47.26 -2.15 -11.08
CA ASP A 825 -47.10 -3.55 -11.49
C ASP A 825 -46.02 -4.28 -10.65
N ASP A 826 -44.90 -3.61 -10.35
CA ASP A 826 -43.81 -4.18 -9.54
C ASP A 826 -44.20 -4.35 -8.06
N LEU A 827 -44.98 -3.40 -7.50
CA LEU A 827 -45.50 -3.47 -6.14
C LEU A 827 -46.55 -4.57 -5.99
N GLU A 828 -47.40 -4.75 -7.01
CA GLU A 828 -48.35 -5.86 -7.08
C GLU A 828 -47.62 -7.21 -7.12
N ALA A 829 -46.54 -7.31 -7.91
CA ALA A 829 -45.74 -8.53 -8.02
C ALA A 829 -45.09 -8.97 -6.69
N ILE A 830 -44.83 -8.05 -5.76
CA ILE A 830 -44.29 -8.36 -4.42
C ILE A 830 -45.35 -8.31 -3.30
N GLY A 831 -46.64 -8.16 -3.64
CA GLY A 831 -47.73 -8.16 -2.67
C GLY A 831 -47.78 -6.92 -1.76
N LEU A 832 -47.24 -5.77 -2.20
CA LEU A 832 -47.25 -4.51 -1.44
C LEU A 832 -47.92 -3.31 -2.16
N PRO A 833 -49.12 -3.46 -2.75
CA PRO A 833 -49.73 -2.37 -3.52
C PRO A 833 -50.12 -1.14 -2.69
N TYR A 834 -50.54 -1.31 -1.42
CA TYR A 834 -51.12 -0.22 -0.62
C TYR A 834 -50.20 0.30 0.51
N ASN A 835 -49.48 -0.59 1.20
CA ASN A 835 -48.74 -0.25 2.42
C ASN A 835 -47.27 0.15 2.20
N TRP A 836 -46.83 0.25 0.95
CA TRP A 836 -45.44 0.52 0.61
C TRP A 836 -44.95 1.87 1.13
N ARG A 837 -45.80 2.91 1.16
CA ARG A 837 -45.45 4.25 1.68
C ARG A 837 -45.09 4.25 3.17
N ARG A 838 -45.80 3.44 3.97
CA ARG A 838 -45.50 3.29 5.40
C ARG A 838 -44.18 2.54 5.58
N LYS A 839 -44.02 1.41 4.89
CA LYS A 839 -42.80 0.58 4.94
C LYS A 839 -41.57 1.31 4.42
N CYS A 840 -41.72 2.20 3.42
CA CYS A 840 -40.58 2.93 2.85
C CYS A 840 -40.04 4.03 3.77
N LYS A 841 -40.75 4.43 4.84
CA LYS A 841 -40.19 5.37 5.84
C LYS A 841 -38.96 4.78 6.52
N ASN A 842 -38.98 3.49 6.85
CA ASN A 842 -37.83 2.77 7.37
C ASN A 842 -37.02 2.17 6.21
N ARG A 843 -35.74 2.57 6.11
CA ARG A 843 -34.85 2.14 5.02
C ARG A 843 -34.61 0.64 5.03
N ASP A 844 -34.47 0.04 6.21
CA ASP A 844 -34.09 -1.37 6.34
C ASP A 844 -35.30 -2.29 6.15
N GLU A 845 -36.47 -1.92 6.68
CA GLU A 845 -37.73 -2.61 6.38
C GLU A 845 -38.04 -2.61 4.88
N TRP A 846 -37.82 -1.47 4.20
CA TRP A 846 -37.99 -1.38 2.75
C TRP A 846 -37.05 -2.31 2.00
N ARG A 847 -35.76 -2.31 2.38
CA ARG A 847 -34.75 -3.16 1.76
C ARG A 847 -35.05 -4.65 1.94
N ALA A 848 -35.52 -5.04 3.12
CA ALA A 848 -35.93 -6.42 3.41
C ALA A 848 -37.14 -6.82 2.54
N ALA A 849 -38.15 -5.96 2.44
CA ALA A 849 -39.36 -6.21 1.67
C ALA A 849 -39.11 -6.45 0.17
N ILE A 850 -38.22 -5.67 -0.45
CA ILE A 850 -37.92 -5.81 -1.88
C ILE A 850 -36.87 -6.89 -2.18
N LYS A 851 -36.21 -7.45 -1.16
CA LYS A 851 -35.12 -8.44 -1.33
C LYS A 851 -35.61 -9.73 -2.00
N VAL A 852 -36.90 -10.06 -1.87
CA VAL A 852 -37.54 -11.22 -2.53
C VAL A 852 -37.31 -11.27 -4.05
N LEU A 853 -37.13 -10.11 -4.69
CA LEU A 853 -36.83 -10.03 -6.12
C LEU A 853 -35.41 -10.50 -6.47
N LEU A 854 -34.51 -10.59 -5.49
CA LEU A 854 -33.14 -11.09 -5.68
C LEU A 854 -33.02 -12.58 -5.38
N ASP A 855 -34.07 -13.22 -4.87
CA ASP A 855 -34.03 -14.65 -4.58
C ASP A 855 -34.06 -15.42 -5.91
N VAL A 856 -33.10 -16.32 -6.09
CA VAL A 856 -33.04 -17.20 -7.25
C VAL A 856 -33.76 -18.50 -6.89
N PRO A 857 -34.83 -18.89 -7.61
CA PRO A 857 -35.53 -20.13 -7.32
C PRO A 857 -34.57 -21.31 -7.37
N SER A 858 -34.64 -22.18 -6.37
CA SER A 858 -33.95 -23.48 -6.42
C SER A 858 -34.48 -24.27 -7.63
N PRO A 859 -33.60 -24.88 -8.44
CA PRO A 859 -33.98 -25.57 -9.67
C PRO A 859 -34.84 -26.80 -9.44
#